data_AF-A0A653AE07-F1
#
_entry.id   AF-A0A653AE07-F1
#
_cell.length_a   1.000
_cell.length_b   1.000
_cell.length_c   1.000
_cell.angle_alpha   90.00
_cell.angle_beta   90.00
_cell.angle_gamma   90.00
#
_symmetry.space_group_name_H-M   'P 1'
#
loop_
_entity.id
_entity.type
_entity.pdbx_description
1 polymer ?
#
loop_
_entity_poly.entity_id
_entity_poly.type
_entity_poly.pdbx_seq_one_letter_code
_entity_poly.pdbx_strand_id
1 'polypeptide(L)'
;MNKRFSLKLRLTLPTLLTALLIVGGIVAFLSTVMMRTTKEEALSKAYEMAHRYGNEIDAELEVAMDAARSLGQSFQALKKSGHTDREMLNLILKENLEGNPDFLGVWTCWEPNALDGKDAEYVNAPLHDSTGRFIPYYNRGSSRVEGEALLDYEKPGAGDYYLLARNSGREVITEPYLYKVGGKEILVTRAAVPIEHANRVVGVVGVDLPLSKLQSLIENLHPYGSGVSAVFANRGTIAAHFDPSRLGKQMRDTEADMCDEHLMPFAEAVQAGRDFIFSVYSKPLASDVYIQTVPLTIGRSTTPWGFAIGIPMKAVLAGPRSVMIMAIATGVIGLTLLSLFVIWTALGVANPINRISQKMGGAAQEVSSAATQLSSTSQSLAEGSSEQASSIEETSSSLEEMSSMTRQNADHASQADKLMHNAKTIVGEANESMSQLTGSMADISRSSEETFKIIKTIDEIAFQTNLLALNAAVEAARAGEAGAGFAVVADEVRNLAMRAAEAARNTSNIIEETVKKVKGGSDLVLKTNEAFKQVAQSAAKVGELVGEIAAASSEQAQGIEQINTAVAEMDKVTQRNAAGAEESASAAEQMNAQAVELKSMVLDLTALVQGTRNGKGSADSFHAADAYAPKRKPQLPSLHNKPHHRKALPAQTEIRPEKLIPLDSDDLKDF
;
A
#
# COMPACT_ATOMS: atom_id res chain seq x y z
N MET A 1 -9.03 -5.94 19.87
CA MET A 1 -9.53 -5.75 18.48
C MET A 1 -8.87 -4.51 17.89
N ASN A 2 -7.65 -4.64 17.33
CA ASN A 2 -6.89 -3.50 16.81
C ASN A 2 -7.48 -3.06 15.46
N LYS A 3 -8.34 -2.04 15.47
CA LYS A 3 -8.78 -1.35 14.24
C LYS A 3 -7.55 -0.71 13.60
N ARG A 4 -6.98 -1.37 12.58
CA ARG A 4 -5.94 -0.77 11.73
C ARG A 4 -6.62 0.28 10.86
N PHE A 5 -6.44 1.55 11.22
CA PHE A 5 -6.89 2.67 10.39
C PHE A 5 -6.35 2.56 8.96
N SER A 6 -7.18 2.91 7.97
CA SER A 6 -6.79 2.89 6.56
C SER A 6 -5.57 3.75 6.31
N LEU A 7 -4.80 3.45 5.26
CA LEU A 7 -3.67 4.27 4.84
C LEU A 7 -4.08 5.75 4.70
N LYS A 8 -5.30 6.00 4.21
CA LYS A 8 -5.91 7.34 4.14
C LYS A 8 -5.92 8.02 5.50
N LEU A 9 -6.48 7.35 6.51
CA LEU A 9 -6.63 7.91 7.85
C LEU A 9 -5.30 8.00 8.62
N ARG A 10 -4.35 7.09 8.37
CA ARG A 10 -3.00 7.14 8.96
C ARG A 10 -2.16 8.30 8.43
N LEU A 11 -2.38 8.73 7.19
CA LEU A 11 -1.68 9.87 6.60
C LEU A 11 -2.38 11.19 6.91
N THR A 12 -3.72 11.23 6.90
CA THR A 12 -4.48 12.48 7.07
C THR A 12 -4.60 12.93 8.52
N LEU A 13 -4.83 12.01 9.46
CA LEU A 13 -5.14 12.40 10.84
C LEU A 13 -3.94 13.05 11.57
N PRO A 14 -2.71 12.48 11.54
CA PRO A 14 -1.60 13.08 12.26
C PRO A 14 -1.17 14.41 11.66
N THR A 15 -1.15 14.50 10.32
CA THR A 15 -0.75 15.71 9.59
C THR A 15 -1.68 16.88 9.89
N LEU A 16 -3.00 16.65 9.85
CA LEU A 16 -4.00 17.64 10.19
C LEU A 16 -3.94 18.03 11.67
N LEU A 17 -3.74 17.08 12.57
CA LEU A 17 -3.61 17.36 14.00
C LEU A 17 -2.37 18.22 14.29
N THR A 18 -1.22 17.91 13.69
CA THR A 18 0.00 18.73 13.83
C THR A 18 -0.18 20.12 13.24
N ALA A 19 -0.81 20.24 12.06
CA ALA A 19 -1.05 21.55 11.45
C ALA A 19 -2.00 22.40 12.31
N LEU A 20 -3.06 21.81 12.87
CA LEU A 20 -3.98 22.47 13.78
C LEU A 20 -3.26 22.98 15.03
N LEU A 21 -2.41 22.15 15.64
CA LEU A 21 -1.66 22.53 16.84
C LEU A 21 -0.66 23.66 16.57
N ILE A 22 0.04 23.61 15.43
CA ILE A 22 1.02 24.66 15.05
C ILE A 22 0.29 25.97 14.77
N VAL A 23 -0.72 25.97 13.90
CA VAL A 23 -1.46 27.19 13.52
C VAL A 23 -2.18 27.77 14.74
N GLY A 24 -2.86 26.92 15.53
CA GLY A 24 -3.54 27.32 16.75
C GLY A 24 -2.58 27.90 17.80
N GLY A 25 -1.42 27.26 17.99
CA GLY A 25 -0.38 27.73 18.91
C GLY A 25 0.20 29.09 18.53
N ILE A 26 0.51 29.30 17.24
CA ILE A 26 1.05 30.58 16.74
C ILE A 26 0.02 31.70 16.92
N VAL A 27 -1.25 31.46 16.52
CA VAL A 27 -2.32 32.46 16.65
C VAL A 27 -2.56 32.81 18.12
N ALA A 28 -2.60 31.82 19.02
CA ALA A 28 -2.78 32.05 20.46
C ALA A 28 -1.61 32.84 21.07
N PHE A 29 -0.36 32.49 20.72
CA PHE A 29 0.83 33.16 21.20
C PHE A 29 0.88 34.63 20.76
N LEU A 30 0.74 34.90 19.45
CA LEU A 30 0.76 36.27 18.92
C LEU A 30 -0.38 37.12 19.48
N SER A 31 -1.58 36.55 19.62
CA SER A 31 -2.73 37.26 20.18
C SER A 31 -2.50 37.66 21.63
N THR A 32 -1.88 36.78 22.43
CA THR A 32 -1.59 37.05 23.84
C THR A 32 -0.53 38.14 23.98
N VAL A 33 0.54 38.08 23.19
CA VAL A 33 1.59 39.11 23.16
C VAL A 33 0.98 40.46 22.77
N MET A 34 0.21 40.51 21.68
CA MET A 34 -0.42 41.74 21.20
C MET A 34 -1.37 42.35 22.23
N MET A 35 -2.23 41.56 22.87
CA MET A 35 -3.14 42.06 23.92
C MET A 35 -2.39 42.65 25.10
N ARG A 36 -1.29 42.02 25.52
CA ARG A 36 -0.47 42.50 26.62
C ARG A 36 0.22 43.82 26.28
N THR A 37 0.89 43.90 25.13
CA THR A 37 1.59 45.11 24.69
C THR A 37 0.64 46.28 24.52
N THR A 38 -0.52 46.09 23.87
CA THR A 38 -1.50 47.17 23.68
C THR A 38 -2.07 47.65 25.01
N LYS A 39 -2.29 46.76 25.98
CA LYS A 39 -2.71 47.15 27.33
C LYS A 39 -1.64 48.02 27.99
N GLU A 40 -0.38 47.57 28.02
CA GLU A 40 0.73 48.31 28.65
C GLU A 40 0.91 49.70 28.02
N GLU A 41 0.89 49.81 26.70
CA GLU A 41 0.95 51.11 26.00
C GLU A 41 -0.24 52.02 26.32
N ALA A 42 -1.44 51.45 26.42
CA ALA A 42 -2.64 52.23 26.72
C ALA A 42 -2.62 52.80 28.14
N LEU A 43 -2.12 52.04 29.11
CA LEU A 43 -1.96 52.50 30.48
C LEU A 43 -0.92 53.62 30.59
N SER A 44 0.19 53.54 29.86
CA SER A 44 1.20 54.62 29.83
C SER A 44 0.63 55.93 29.29
N LYS A 45 -0.12 55.86 28.18
CA LYS A 45 -0.79 57.03 27.60
C LYS A 45 -1.90 57.57 28.51
N ALA A 46 -2.60 56.69 29.24
CA ALA A 46 -3.60 57.08 30.24
C ALA A 46 -3.00 57.99 31.31
N TYR A 47 -1.84 57.58 31.83
CA TYR A 47 -1.10 58.32 32.84
C TYR A 47 -0.67 59.70 32.33
N GLU A 48 -0.10 59.76 31.11
CA GLU A 48 0.28 61.02 30.48
C GLU A 48 -0.91 61.96 30.24
N MET A 49 -2.06 61.42 29.81
CA MET A 49 -3.29 62.19 29.63
C MET A 49 -3.83 62.72 30.96
N ALA A 50 -3.83 61.89 32.01
CA ALA A 50 -4.31 62.30 33.33
C ALA A 50 -3.55 63.53 33.84
N HIS A 51 -2.22 63.49 33.82
CA HIS A 51 -1.37 64.61 34.23
C HIS A 51 -1.54 65.84 33.33
N ARG A 52 -1.61 65.66 32.00
CA ARG A 52 -1.79 66.77 31.07
C ARG A 52 -3.10 67.53 31.31
N TYR A 53 -4.22 66.83 31.35
CA TYR A 53 -5.54 67.44 31.54
C TYR A 53 -5.75 67.90 32.98
N GLY A 54 -5.16 67.22 33.97
CA GLY A 54 -5.12 67.69 35.35
C GLY A 54 -4.50 69.09 35.44
N ASN A 55 -3.33 69.30 34.83
CA ASN A 55 -2.68 70.62 34.81
C ASN A 55 -3.50 71.69 34.07
N GLU A 56 -4.25 71.32 33.02
CA GLU A 56 -5.14 72.24 32.30
C GLU A 56 -6.32 72.70 33.19
N ILE A 57 -6.89 71.77 33.95
CA ILE A 57 -7.97 72.04 34.91
C ILE A 57 -7.45 72.89 36.09
N ASP A 58 -6.26 72.58 36.59
CA ASP A 58 -5.60 73.32 37.67
C ASP A 58 -5.40 74.80 37.26
N ALA A 59 -4.90 75.03 36.04
CA ALA A 59 -4.71 76.37 35.49
C ALA A 59 -6.02 77.15 35.37
N GLU A 60 -7.13 76.50 35.03
CA GLU A 60 -8.45 77.15 34.94
C GLU A 60 -8.96 77.61 36.32
N LEU A 61 -8.76 76.80 37.36
CA LEU A 61 -9.19 77.13 38.73
C LEU A 61 -8.28 78.20 39.37
N GLU A 62 -7.00 78.23 38.99
CA GLU A 62 -6.05 79.24 39.46
C GLU A 62 -6.41 80.67 39.04
N VAL A 63 -7.07 80.86 37.89
CA VAL A 63 -7.47 82.21 37.43
C VAL A 63 -8.33 82.93 38.49
N ALA A 64 -9.28 82.22 39.09
CA ALA A 64 -10.12 82.78 40.15
C ALA A 64 -9.34 83.05 41.44
N MET A 65 -8.41 82.16 41.80
CA MET A 65 -7.57 82.30 42.99
C MET A 65 -6.59 83.47 42.86
N ASP A 66 -5.96 83.64 41.70
CA ASP A 66 -5.07 84.76 41.40
C ASP A 66 -5.81 86.10 41.44
N ALA A 67 -7.03 86.16 40.92
CA ALA A 67 -7.87 87.35 41.00
C ALA A 67 -8.25 87.69 42.45
N ALA A 68 -8.72 86.72 43.22
CA ALA A 68 -9.03 86.90 44.64
C ALA A 68 -7.79 87.36 45.43
N ARG A 69 -6.62 86.78 45.15
CA ARG A 69 -5.35 87.13 45.80
C ARG A 69 -4.92 88.56 45.47
N SER A 70 -5.05 88.96 44.20
CA SER A 70 -4.73 90.31 43.74
C SER A 70 -5.63 91.36 44.39
N LEU A 71 -6.94 91.08 44.49
CA LEU A 71 -7.88 91.93 45.20
C LEU A 71 -7.55 92.02 46.71
N GLY A 72 -7.23 90.88 47.33
CA GLY A 72 -6.95 90.81 48.76
C GLY A 72 -5.72 91.62 49.14
N GLN A 73 -4.66 91.53 48.32
CA GLN A 73 -3.45 92.34 48.45
C GLN A 73 -3.73 93.83 48.22
N SER A 74 -4.57 94.17 47.23
CA SER A 74 -4.95 95.56 46.95
C SER A 74 -5.74 96.17 48.12
N PHE A 75 -6.71 95.44 48.66
CA PHE A 75 -7.53 95.88 49.80
C PHE A 75 -6.72 95.98 51.09
N GLN A 76 -5.81 95.04 51.31
CA GLN A 76 -4.82 95.11 52.39
C GLN A 76 -3.96 96.37 52.29
N ALA A 77 -3.47 96.72 51.09
CA ALA A 77 -2.65 97.90 50.87
C ALA A 77 -3.44 99.20 51.13
N LEU A 78 -4.67 99.30 50.61
CA LEU A 78 -5.55 100.44 50.82
C LEU A 78 -5.92 100.63 52.30
N LYS A 79 -6.20 99.55 53.03
CA LYS A 79 -6.44 99.60 54.48
C LYS A 79 -5.21 100.09 55.24
N LYS A 80 -4.00 99.64 54.87
CA LYS A 80 -2.74 100.08 55.49
C LYS A 80 -2.46 101.57 55.24
N SER A 81 -2.87 102.11 54.09
CA SER A 81 -2.68 103.52 53.74
C SER A 81 -3.81 104.44 54.21
N GLY A 82 -4.82 103.91 54.90
CA GLY A 82 -5.98 104.68 55.38
C GLY A 82 -7.00 105.07 54.30
N HIS A 83 -6.89 104.51 53.09
CA HIS A 83 -7.82 104.78 51.98
C HIS A 83 -8.98 103.77 52.01
N THR A 84 -9.90 103.95 52.96
CA THR A 84 -10.99 103.01 53.26
C THR A 84 -12.34 103.47 52.70
N ASP A 85 -12.31 104.15 51.55
CA ASP A 85 -13.51 104.67 50.88
C ASP A 85 -14.35 103.52 50.31
N ARG A 86 -15.56 103.33 50.85
CA ARG A 86 -16.47 102.23 50.45
C ARG A 86 -16.84 102.27 48.97
N GLU A 87 -17.02 103.45 48.38
CA GLU A 87 -17.38 103.60 46.95
C GLU A 87 -16.21 103.23 46.03
N MET A 88 -14.99 103.61 46.40
CA MET A 88 -13.78 103.21 45.67
C MET A 88 -13.57 101.70 45.72
N LEU A 89 -13.75 101.06 46.88
CA LEU A 89 -13.62 99.61 47.01
C LEU A 89 -14.72 98.88 46.23
N ASN A 90 -15.95 99.40 46.26
CA ASN A 90 -17.07 98.93 45.43
C ASN A 90 -16.74 98.97 43.93
N LEU A 91 -16.15 100.07 43.45
CA LEU A 91 -15.73 100.20 42.06
C LEU A 91 -14.66 99.17 41.68
N ILE A 92 -13.68 98.91 42.55
CA ILE A 92 -12.64 97.90 42.30
C ILE A 92 -13.25 96.50 42.15
N LEU A 93 -14.20 96.12 43.02
CA LEU A 93 -14.87 94.82 42.92
C LEU A 93 -15.68 94.71 41.63
N LYS A 94 -16.42 95.77 41.29
CA LYS A 94 -17.23 95.83 40.08
C LYS A 94 -16.38 95.72 38.81
N GLU A 95 -15.31 96.51 38.70
CA GLU A 95 -14.38 96.50 37.56
C GLU A 95 -13.65 95.15 37.46
N ASN A 96 -13.30 94.52 38.58
CA ASN A 96 -12.71 93.18 38.57
C ASN A 96 -13.69 92.14 38.01
N LEU A 97 -14.95 92.17 38.43
CA LEU A 97 -15.97 91.30 37.85
C LEU A 97 -16.18 91.59 36.36
N GLU A 98 -16.27 92.87 35.97
CA GLU A 98 -16.49 93.28 34.58
C GLU A 98 -15.33 92.87 33.66
N GLY A 99 -14.09 92.97 34.12
CA GLY A 99 -12.88 92.55 33.40
C GLY A 99 -12.68 91.04 33.31
N ASN A 100 -13.39 90.25 34.11
CA ASN A 100 -13.29 88.78 34.13
C ASN A 100 -14.64 88.15 33.77
N PRO A 101 -14.91 87.89 32.46
CA PRO A 101 -16.21 87.42 31.99
C PRO A 101 -16.60 86.03 32.51
N ASP A 102 -15.60 85.22 32.91
CA ASP A 102 -15.81 83.87 33.42
C ASP A 102 -16.20 83.84 34.91
N PHE A 103 -16.09 84.96 35.63
CA PHE A 103 -16.51 85.04 37.03
C PHE A 103 -18.01 85.27 37.16
N LEU A 104 -18.62 84.56 38.11
CA LEU A 104 -20.02 84.76 38.45
C LEU A 104 -20.20 85.97 39.36
N GLY A 105 -19.27 86.18 40.28
CA GLY A 105 -19.33 87.29 41.21
C GLY A 105 -18.03 87.53 41.95
N VAL A 106 -17.89 88.73 42.50
CA VAL A 106 -16.74 89.18 43.27
C VAL A 106 -17.27 89.88 44.51
N TRP A 107 -16.75 89.52 45.68
CA TRP A 107 -17.25 90.02 46.96
C TRP A 107 -16.12 90.29 47.94
N THR A 108 -16.43 91.08 48.96
CA THR A 108 -15.63 91.15 50.18
C THR A 108 -16.51 91.16 51.40
N CYS A 109 -16.00 90.61 52.51
CA CYS A 109 -16.65 90.65 53.82
C CYS A 109 -15.63 91.10 54.86
N TRP A 110 -15.86 92.23 55.49
CA TRP A 110 -14.98 92.80 56.53
C TRP A 110 -15.52 92.53 57.91
N GLU A 111 -14.65 92.28 58.90
CA GLU A 111 -15.04 92.15 60.30
C GLU A 111 -15.78 93.42 60.79
N PRO A 112 -16.62 93.33 61.85
CA PRO A 112 -17.32 94.48 62.39
C PRO A 112 -16.38 95.66 62.67
N ASN A 113 -16.71 96.82 62.11
CA ASN A 113 -15.95 98.07 62.16
C ASN A 113 -14.51 98.00 61.62
N ALA A 114 -14.15 96.94 60.89
CA ALA A 114 -12.76 96.72 60.49
C ALA A 114 -12.32 97.50 59.26
N LEU A 115 -13.24 97.90 58.37
CA LEU A 115 -12.88 98.71 57.21
C LEU A 115 -12.59 100.17 57.60
N ASP A 116 -13.56 100.89 58.12
CA ASP A 116 -13.51 102.35 58.37
C ASP A 116 -14.04 102.77 59.76
N GLY A 117 -14.56 101.84 60.55
CA GLY A 117 -15.15 102.10 61.87
C GLY A 117 -16.54 102.74 61.84
N LYS A 118 -17.21 102.74 60.68
CA LYS A 118 -18.47 103.47 60.46
C LYS A 118 -19.67 102.59 60.15
N ASP A 119 -19.64 101.30 60.51
CA ASP A 119 -20.71 100.35 60.14
C ASP A 119 -22.12 100.84 60.55
N ALA A 120 -22.22 101.50 61.72
CA ALA A 120 -23.48 102.05 62.21
C ALA A 120 -24.15 103.08 61.26
N GLU A 121 -23.37 103.77 60.42
CA GLU A 121 -23.88 104.74 59.43
C GLU A 121 -24.52 104.06 58.20
N TYR A 122 -24.21 102.77 57.98
CA TYR A 122 -24.59 102.02 56.77
C TYR A 122 -25.60 100.89 57.04
N VAL A 123 -26.21 100.86 58.22
CA VAL A 123 -27.23 99.85 58.57
C VAL A 123 -28.37 99.88 57.55
N ASN A 124 -28.59 98.77 56.85
CA ASN A 124 -29.55 98.62 55.74
C ASN A 124 -29.37 99.62 54.57
N ALA A 125 -28.18 100.23 54.43
CA ALA A 125 -27.84 100.98 53.22
C ALA A 125 -27.71 100.03 52.01
N PRO A 126 -27.76 100.53 50.76
CA PRO A 126 -27.49 99.68 49.59
C PRO A 126 -26.17 98.91 49.74
N LEU A 127 -26.15 97.62 49.39
CA LEU A 127 -25.02 96.68 49.58
C LEU A 127 -24.68 96.31 51.04
N HIS A 128 -25.51 96.69 52.01
CA HIS A 128 -25.32 96.40 53.43
C HIS A 128 -26.56 95.71 54.02
N ASP A 129 -26.36 94.96 55.10
CA ASP A 129 -27.44 94.33 55.86
C ASP A 129 -27.69 95.04 57.21
N SER A 130 -28.41 94.39 58.11
CA SER A 130 -28.70 94.92 59.45
C SER A 130 -27.46 95.20 60.32
N THR A 131 -26.29 94.68 59.95
CA THR A 131 -25.03 94.90 60.69
C THR A 131 -24.31 96.18 60.26
N GLY A 132 -24.58 96.68 59.04
CA GLY A 132 -23.87 97.82 58.46
C GLY A 132 -22.41 97.56 58.06
N ARG A 133 -21.93 96.31 58.15
CA ARG A 133 -20.58 95.90 57.73
C ARG A 133 -20.36 96.13 56.23
N PHE A 134 -19.12 96.34 55.82
CA PHE A 134 -18.78 96.36 54.39
C PHE A 134 -18.76 94.93 53.84
N ILE A 135 -19.89 94.54 53.24
CA ILE A 135 -20.15 93.19 52.73
C ILE A 135 -20.67 93.17 51.27
N PRO A 136 -20.15 93.99 50.35
CA PRO A 136 -20.67 94.03 48.99
C PRO A 136 -20.37 92.74 48.23
N TYR A 137 -21.35 92.30 47.45
CA TYR A 137 -21.25 91.22 46.48
C TYR A 137 -21.75 91.73 45.12
N TYR A 138 -20.82 91.85 44.18
CA TYR A 138 -21.16 92.10 42.78
C TYR A 138 -21.30 90.75 42.07
N ASN A 139 -22.37 90.56 41.32
CA ASN A 139 -22.62 89.31 40.61
C ASN A 139 -23.33 89.51 39.26
N ARG A 140 -23.29 88.47 38.44
CA ARG A 140 -23.95 88.38 37.12
C ARG A 140 -25.27 87.61 37.20
N GLY A 141 -26.02 87.84 38.29
CA GLY A 141 -27.35 87.28 38.57
C GLY A 141 -28.40 87.54 37.49
N SER A 142 -28.24 88.67 36.78
CA SER A 142 -29.12 89.19 35.74
C SER A 142 -28.33 89.55 34.48
N SER A 143 -28.97 90.13 33.45
CA SER A 143 -28.31 90.48 32.17
C SER A 143 -27.23 91.58 32.28
N ARG A 144 -27.01 92.13 33.47
CA ARG A 144 -26.00 93.15 33.80
C ARG A 144 -25.38 92.84 35.17
N VAL A 145 -24.21 93.43 35.45
CA VAL A 145 -23.59 93.33 36.79
C VAL A 145 -24.44 94.11 37.79
N GLU A 146 -24.86 93.44 38.86
CA GLU A 146 -25.63 94.03 39.96
C GLU A 146 -24.92 93.77 41.29
N GLY A 147 -25.13 94.67 42.25
CA GLY A 147 -24.56 94.58 43.58
C GLY A 147 -25.63 94.33 44.63
N GLU A 148 -25.34 93.45 45.59
CA GLU A 148 -26.15 93.19 46.77
C GLU A 148 -25.28 92.96 48.02
N ALA A 149 -25.89 92.82 49.19
CA ALA A 149 -25.18 92.47 50.41
C ALA A 149 -24.97 90.95 50.49
N LEU A 150 -23.81 90.50 50.98
CA LEU A 150 -23.56 89.09 51.24
C LEU A 150 -24.58 88.50 52.23
N LEU A 151 -24.94 87.24 52.01
CA LEU A 151 -25.90 86.50 52.83
C LEU A 151 -25.22 85.35 53.58
N ASP A 152 -25.72 85.05 54.78
CA ASP A 152 -25.33 83.87 55.58
C ASP A 152 -23.81 83.76 55.90
N TYR A 153 -23.03 84.84 55.75
CA TYR A 153 -21.56 84.80 55.91
C TYR A 153 -21.13 84.34 57.32
N GLU A 154 -21.92 84.54 58.37
CA GLU A 154 -21.59 84.04 59.72
C GLU A 154 -22.15 82.64 60.04
N LYS A 155 -22.95 82.05 59.15
CA LYS A 155 -23.63 80.77 59.39
C LYS A 155 -22.72 79.60 58.98
N PRO A 156 -22.31 78.69 59.89
CA PRO A 156 -21.52 77.52 59.51
C PRO A 156 -22.18 76.72 58.39
N GLY A 157 -21.39 76.26 57.41
CA GLY A 157 -21.86 75.64 56.18
C GLY A 157 -22.15 76.67 55.09
N ALA A 158 -23.23 77.46 55.23
CA ALA A 158 -23.64 78.43 54.22
C ALA A 158 -22.63 79.60 54.05
N GLY A 159 -21.99 80.00 55.15
CA GLY A 159 -20.97 81.04 55.23
C GLY A 159 -19.53 80.53 55.16
N ASP A 160 -19.31 79.24 54.89
CA ASP A 160 -17.96 78.64 54.85
C ASP A 160 -17.04 79.33 53.83
N TYR A 161 -17.61 79.97 52.81
CA TYR A 161 -16.89 80.80 51.85
C TYR A 161 -16.12 81.95 52.49
N TYR A 162 -16.59 82.48 53.60
CA TYR A 162 -15.91 83.50 54.39
C TYR A 162 -15.25 82.90 55.63
N LEU A 163 -15.97 82.05 56.38
CA LEU A 163 -15.50 81.51 57.66
C LEU A 163 -14.23 80.67 57.53
N LEU A 164 -14.08 79.86 56.47
CA LEU A 164 -12.91 79.01 56.30
C LEU A 164 -11.64 79.83 56.07
N ALA A 165 -11.68 80.81 55.17
CA ALA A 165 -10.56 81.71 54.91
C ALA A 165 -10.27 82.59 56.14
N ARG A 166 -11.31 83.12 56.80
CA ARG A 166 -11.18 83.92 58.02
C ARG A 166 -10.50 83.15 59.15
N ASN A 167 -10.96 81.94 59.44
CA ASN A 167 -10.49 81.16 60.59
C ASN A 167 -9.12 80.53 60.34
N SER A 168 -8.83 80.14 59.09
CA SER A 168 -7.54 79.51 58.75
C SER A 168 -6.42 80.53 58.52
N GLY A 169 -6.75 81.78 58.18
CA GLY A 169 -5.77 82.76 57.71
C GLY A 169 -5.08 82.34 56.41
N ARG A 170 -5.71 81.45 55.63
CA ARG A 170 -5.20 80.95 54.35
C ARG A 170 -6.23 81.13 53.26
N GLU A 171 -5.76 81.14 52.02
CA GLU A 171 -6.66 81.05 50.88
C GLU A 171 -7.34 79.68 50.83
N VAL A 172 -8.62 79.68 50.46
CA VAL A 172 -9.48 78.51 50.46
C VAL A 172 -10.26 78.50 49.16
N ILE A 173 -10.37 77.33 48.56
CA ILE A 173 -11.40 77.05 47.55
C ILE A 173 -12.49 76.21 48.19
N THR A 174 -13.74 76.66 48.10
CA THR A 174 -14.85 75.95 48.76
C THR A 174 -15.24 74.70 47.98
N GLU A 175 -15.88 73.77 48.67
CA GLU A 175 -16.61 72.70 47.99
C GLU A 175 -17.67 73.32 47.04
N PRO A 176 -17.88 72.73 45.85
CA PRO A 176 -18.95 73.12 44.95
C PRO A 176 -20.33 73.04 45.62
N TYR A 177 -21.19 74.02 45.37
CA TYR A 177 -22.58 74.00 45.82
C TYR A 177 -23.49 74.60 44.75
N LEU A 178 -24.77 74.22 44.78
CA LEU A 178 -25.76 74.74 43.85
C LEU A 178 -26.17 76.16 44.24
N TYR A 179 -26.06 77.07 43.28
CA TYR A 179 -26.44 78.46 43.44
C TYR A 179 -27.47 78.86 42.39
N LYS A 180 -28.51 79.61 42.81
CA LYS A 180 -29.60 80.05 41.92
C LYS A 180 -29.31 81.44 41.40
N VAL A 181 -29.16 81.55 40.08
CA VAL A 181 -28.88 82.79 39.35
C VAL A 181 -29.86 82.90 38.19
N GLY A 182 -30.65 83.98 38.13
CA GLY A 182 -31.61 84.20 37.04
C GLY A 182 -32.65 83.07 36.86
N GLY A 183 -33.00 82.36 37.93
CA GLY A 183 -33.94 81.22 37.91
C GLY A 183 -33.34 79.88 37.45
N LYS A 184 -32.02 79.82 37.17
CA LYS A 184 -31.30 78.57 36.86
C LYS A 184 -30.38 78.19 38.02
N GLU A 185 -30.34 76.90 38.36
CA GLU A 185 -29.35 76.35 39.29
C GLU A 185 -28.06 76.08 38.53
N ILE A 186 -26.96 76.66 38.99
CA ILE A 186 -25.61 76.42 38.48
C ILE A 186 -24.71 75.97 39.62
N LEU A 187 -23.76 75.09 39.32
CA LEU A 187 -22.77 74.65 40.30
C LEU A 187 -21.63 75.69 40.36
N VAL A 188 -21.34 76.16 41.56
CA VAL A 188 -20.38 77.24 41.80
C VAL A 188 -19.41 76.82 42.89
N THR A 189 -18.15 77.23 42.76
CA THR A 189 -17.16 77.22 43.85
C THR A 189 -16.69 78.64 44.12
N ARG A 190 -16.06 78.87 45.27
CA ARG A 190 -15.56 80.18 45.66
C ARG A 190 -14.10 80.10 46.01
N ALA A 191 -13.29 80.92 45.35
CA ALA A 191 -11.92 81.19 45.75
C ALA A 191 -11.94 82.36 46.74
N ALA A 192 -11.49 82.16 47.97
CA ALA A 192 -11.53 83.13 49.05
C ALA A 192 -10.14 83.34 49.63
N VAL A 193 -9.74 84.61 49.79
CA VAL A 193 -8.42 85.02 50.28
C VAL A 193 -8.60 85.97 51.47
N PRO A 194 -7.93 85.71 52.61
CA PRO A 194 -7.99 86.59 53.77
C PRO A 194 -7.29 87.93 53.50
N ILE A 195 -7.87 88.99 54.03
CA ILE A 195 -7.30 90.34 54.08
C ILE A 195 -6.71 90.54 55.47
N GLU A 196 -5.41 90.75 55.57
CA GLU A 196 -4.73 90.86 56.86
C GLU A 196 -4.27 92.29 57.17
N HIS A 197 -4.47 92.73 58.41
CA HIS A 197 -3.92 93.97 58.92
C HIS A 197 -3.43 93.79 60.35
N ALA A 198 -2.21 94.25 60.65
CA ALA A 198 -1.55 94.07 61.96
C ALA A 198 -1.57 92.60 62.46
N ASN A 199 -1.22 91.64 61.59
CA ASN A 199 -1.20 90.20 61.85
C ASN A 199 -2.55 89.61 62.34
N ARG A 200 -3.66 90.22 61.94
CA ARG A 200 -5.02 89.68 62.14
C ARG A 200 -5.77 89.71 60.82
N VAL A 201 -6.62 88.72 60.59
CA VAL A 201 -7.58 88.76 59.48
C VAL A 201 -8.63 89.81 59.81
N VAL A 202 -8.76 90.81 58.96
CA VAL A 202 -9.71 91.93 59.10
C VAL A 202 -10.84 91.88 58.08
N GLY A 203 -10.75 90.97 57.12
CA GLY A 203 -11.78 90.66 56.15
C GLY A 203 -11.36 89.51 55.24
N VAL A 204 -12.21 89.18 54.28
CA VAL A 204 -11.94 88.22 53.22
C VAL A 204 -12.45 88.82 51.92
N VAL A 205 -11.76 88.55 50.83
CA VAL A 205 -12.25 88.82 49.49
C VAL A 205 -12.36 87.50 48.74
N GLY A 206 -13.33 87.38 47.86
CA GLY A 206 -13.46 86.17 47.07
C GLY A 206 -14.11 86.39 45.72
N VAL A 207 -13.92 85.37 44.90
CA VAL A 207 -14.43 85.26 43.54
C VAL A 207 -15.28 83.99 43.47
N ASP A 208 -16.51 84.15 43.00
CA ASP A 208 -17.43 83.06 42.72
C ASP A 208 -17.18 82.58 41.28
N LEU A 209 -16.80 81.31 41.13
CA LEU A 209 -16.49 80.68 39.85
C LEU A 209 -17.57 79.65 39.48
N PRO A 210 -18.29 79.85 38.37
CA PRO A 210 -19.19 78.84 37.84
C PRO A 210 -18.38 77.68 37.27
N LEU A 211 -18.77 76.45 37.59
CA LEU A 211 -18.06 75.25 37.13
C LEU A 211 -18.50 74.77 35.74
N SER A 212 -19.29 75.57 35.01
CA SER A 212 -19.80 75.24 33.68
C SER A 212 -18.69 75.06 32.65
N LYS A 213 -17.62 75.87 32.72
CA LYS A 213 -16.47 75.76 31.84
C LYS A 213 -15.67 74.48 32.10
N LEU A 214 -15.48 74.15 33.38
CA LEU A 214 -14.87 72.88 33.78
C LEU A 214 -15.73 71.68 33.34
N GLN A 215 -17.04 71.76 33.51
CA GLN A 215 -17.97 70.74 33.03
C GLN A 215 -17.87 70.56 31.51
N SER A 216 -17.79 71.65 30.75
CA SER A 216 -17.65 71.61 29.29
C SER A 216 -16.33 70.95 28.87
N LEU A 217 -15.23 71.19 29.61
CA LEU A 217 -13.95 70.52 29.37
C LEU A 217 -14.08 69.01 29.58
N ILE A 218 -14.71 68.59 30.68
CA ILE A 218 -14.91 67.17 31.00
C ILE A 218 -15.84 66.47 30.00
N GLU A 219 -16.92 67.11 29.57
CA GLU A 219 -17.86 66.56 28.58
C GLU A 219 -17.21 66.33 27.21
N ASN A 220 -16.25 67.16 26.82
CA ASN A 220 -15.57 67.02 25.53
C ASN A 220 -14.35 66.09 25.61
N LEU A 221 -13.88 65.76 26.81
CA LEU A 221 -12.73 64.90 27.03
C LEU A 221 -13.10 63.42 26.94
N HIS A 222 -12.83 62.83 25.77
CA HIS A 222 -13.07 61.42 25.48
C HIS A 222 -11.76 60.64 25.21
N PRO A 223 -11.00 60.28 26.25
CA PRO A 223 -9.79 59.47 26.12
C PRO A 223 -10.09 58.19 25.34
N TYR A 224 -9.29 57.84 24.32
CA TYR A 224 -9.55 56.66 23.48
C TYR A 224 -10.96 56.64 22.83
N GLY A 225 -11.57 57.81 22.63
CA GLY A 225 -12.88 57.98 21.98
C GLY A 225 -14.10 57.54 22.81
N SER A 226 -13.91 56.90 23.96
CA SER A 226 -15.00 56.40 24.81
C SER A 226 -14.68 56.37 26.31
N GLY A 227 -13.47 56.80 26.68
CA GLY A 227 -13.11 57.06 28.05
C GLY A 227 -13.88 58.24 28.62
N VAL A 228 -13.87 58.30 29.94
CA VAL A 228 -14.64 59.24 30.73
C VAL A 228 -13.73 59.97 31.70
N SER A 229 -14.15 61.15 32.17
CA SER A 229 -13.36 61.93 33.12
C SER A 229 -14.25 62.61 34.16
N ALA A 230 -13.65 63.01 35.28
CA ALA A 230 -14.35 63.69 36.37
C ALA A 230 -13.39 64.50 37.25
N VAL A 231 -13.93 65.53 37.91
CA VAL A 231 -13.23 66.36 38.90
C VAL A 231 -13.97 66.29 40.22
N PHE A 232 -13.22 65.99 41.27
CA PHE A 232 -13.71 65.82 42.63
C PHE A 232 -13.06 66.87 43.53
N ALA A 233 -13.87 67.64 44.23
CA ALA A 233 -13.39 68.52 45.28
C ALA A 233 -12.89 67.71 46.48
N ASN A 234 -12.14 68.36 47.37
CA ASN A 234 -11.38 67.70 48.44
C ASN A 234 -12.25 66.80 49.34
N ARG A 235 -13.46 67.22 49.69
CA ARG A 235 -14.38 66.43 50.54
C ARG A 235 -15.20 65.42 49.76
N GLY A 236 -15.04 65.37 48.43
CA GLY A 236 -15.66 64.42 47.53
C GLY A 236 -16.85 64.97 46.76
N THR A 237 -17.11 66.27 46.79
CA THR A 237 -18.19 66.86 45.98
C THR A 237 -17.77 66.88 44.51
N ILE A 238 -18.66 66.46 43.62
CA ILE A 238 -18.36 66.34 42.19
C ILE A 238 -18.46 67.73 41.53
N ALA A 239 -17.31 68.26 41.12
CA ALA A 239 -17.16 69.57 40.49
C ALA A 239 -17.46 69.53 38.98
N ALA A 240 -17.06 68.45 38.31
CA ALA A 240 -17.34 68.19 36.90
C ALA A 240 -17.32 66.69 36.64
N HIS A 241 -18.14 66.21 35.70
CA HIS A 241 -18.32 64.77 35.50
C HIS A 241 -18.86 64.47 34.09
N PHE A 242 -18.41 63.35 33.49
CA PHE A 242 -18.89 62.90 32.18
C PHE A 242 -20.41 62.62 32.15
N ASP A 243 -20.97 62.27 33.31
CA ASP A 243 -22.41 62.19 33.56
C ASP A 243 -22.86 63.42 34.36
N PRO A 244 -23.50 64.42 33.71
CA PRO A 244 -23.89 65.67 34.35
C PRO A 244 -24.90 65.48 35.49
N SER A 245 -25.59 64.33 35.57
CA SER A 245 -26.53 64.05 36.65
C SER A 245 -25.86 63.90 38.02
N ARG A 246 -24.53 63.82 38.07
CA ARG A 246 -23.73 63.67 39.30
C ARG A 246 -23.21 64.99 39.85
N LEU A 247 -23.34 66.09 39.13
CA LEU A 247 -22.80 67.39 39.53
C LEU A 247 -23.34 67.84 40.89
N GLY A 248 -22.45 68.28 41.76
CA GLY A 248 -22.75 68.73 43.12
C GLY A 248 -23.12 67.62 44.11
N LYS A 249 -23.18 66.35 43.69
CA LYS A 249 -23.39 65.21 44.59
C LYS A 249 -22.08 64.76 45.22
N GLN A 250 -22.19 63.96 46.28
CA GLN A 250 -21.03 63.36 46.93
C GLN A 250 -20.58 62.11 46.17
N MET A 251 -19.28 62.00 45.90
CA MET A 251 -18.69 60.85 45.21
C MET A 251 -18.98 59.53 45.93
N ARG A 252 -19.08 59.56 47.27
CA ARG A 252 -19.40 58.38 48.08
C ARG A 252 -20.79 57.79 47.78
N ASP A 253 -21.70 58.61 47.25
CA ASP A 253 -23.08 58.22 46.97
C ASP A 253 -23.26 57.78 45.52
N THR A 254 -22.46 58.32 44.58
CA THR A 254 -22.68 58.12 43.14
C THR A 254 -21.57 57.38 42.41
N GLU A 255 -20.36 57.29 42.95
CA GLU A 255 -19.21 56.67 42.26
C GLU A 255 -19.02 55.17 42.58
N ALA A 256 -19.92 54.55 43.35
CA ALA A 256 -19.83 53.13 43.67
C ALA A 256 -19.86 52.23 42.42
N ASP A 257 -20.56 52.64 41.36
CA ASP A 257 -20.63 51.91 40.09
C ASP A 257 -19.39 52.10 39.18
N MET A 258 -18.56 53.09 39.50
CA MET A 258 -17.31 53.43 38.82
C MET A 258 -16.07 53.02 39.61
N CYS A 259 -16.18 52.82 40.93
CA CYS A 259 -15.04 52.55 41.81
C CYS A 259 -15.15 51.23 42.59
N ASP A 260 -16.36 50.74 42.85
CA ASP A 260 -16.66 49.56 43.67
C ASP A 260 -15.86 49.55 45.00
N GLU A 261 -15.07 48.51 45.28
CA GLU A 261 -14.24 48.39 46.49
C GLU A 261 -13.17 49.49 46.62
N HIS A 262 -12.84 50.18 45.52
CA HIS A 262 -11.82 51.23 45.50
C HIS A 262 -12.34 52.62 45.83
N LEU A 263 -13.66 52.79 46.06
CA LEU A 263 -14.26 54.10 46.31
C LEU A 263 -13.65 54.82 47.53
N MET A 264 -13.46 54.10 48.63
CA MET A 264 -12.91 54.68 49.86
C MET A 264 -11.41 55.02 49.72
N PRO A 265 -10.53 54.12 49.25
CA PRO A 265 -9.15 54.46 48.92
C PRO A 265 -9.01 55.61 47.92
N PHE A 266 -9.90 55.68 46.92
CA PHE A 266 -9.93 56.75 45.94
C PHE A 266 -10.25 58.11 46.60
N ALA A 267 -11.29 58.18 47.43
CA ALA A 267 -11.64 59.40 48.16
C ALA A 267 -10.51 59.85 49.11
N GLU A 268 -9.81 58.91 49.76
CA GLU A 268 -8.64 59.20 50.61
C GLU A 268 -7.47 59.75 49.80
N ALA A 269 -7.24 59.25 48.58
CA ALA A 269 -6.20 59.75 47.70
C ALA A 269 -6.48 61.18 47.21
N VAL A 270 -7.73 61.50 46.87
CA VAL A 270 -8.17 62.87 46.55
C VAL A 270 -7.92 63.79 47.74
N GLN A 271 -8.34 63.39 48.95
CA GLN A 271 -8.14 64.18 50.17
C GLN A 271 -6.67 64.45 50.48
N ALA A 272 -5.82 63.46 50.26
CA ALA A 272 -4.39 63.53 50.54
C ALA A 272 -3.55 64.14 49.40
N GLY A 273 -4.16 64.46 48.25
CA GLY A 273 -3.45 64.98 47.08
C GLY A 273 -2.45 63.98 46.50
N ARG A 274 -2.84 62.71 46.33
CA ARG A 274 -1.99 61.67 45.75
C ARG A 274 -2.59 61.06 44.48
N ASP A 275 -1.71 60.63 43.58
CA ASP A 275 -2.10 59.76 42.48
C ASP A 275 -2.72 58.46 43.01
N PHE A 276 -3.76 57.99 42.34
CA PHE A 276 -4.36 56.70 42.66
C PHE A 276 -4.80 55.98 41.39
N ILE A 277 -4.55 54.68 41.36
CA ILE A 277 -4.70 53.86 40.17
C ILE A 277 -5.40 52.58 40.56
N PHE A 278 -6.45 52.22 39.82
CA PHE A 278 -7.13 50.96 39.99
C PHE A 278 -7.82 50.52 38.70
N SER A 279 -8.23 49.26 38.68
CA SER A 279 -9.02 48.71 37.58
C SER A 279 -10.26 48.07 38.15
N VAL A 280 -11.42 48.39 37.58
CA VAL A 280 -12.70 47.88 38.05
C VAL A 280 -13.64 47.69 36.88
N TYR A 281 -14.56 46.74 36.99
CA TYR A 281 -15.61 46.60 36.02
C TYR A 281 -16.67 47.69 36.21
N SER A 282 -16.75 48.63 35.26
CA SER A 282 -17.78 49.67 35.27
C SER A 282 -19.05 49.13 34.62
N LYS A 283 -20.15 49.13 35.39
CA LYS A 283 -21.47 48.77 34.85
C LYS A 283 -21.95 49.77 33.79
N PRO A 284 -21.83 51.10 33.98
CA PRO A 284 -22.21 52.08 32.95
C PRO A 284 -21.49 51.89 31.62
N LEU A 285 -20.19 51.56 31.66
CA LEU A 285 -19.37 51.40 30.46
C LEU A 285 -19.32 49.97 29.93
N ALA A 286 -19.94 49.01 30.64
CA ALA A 286 -19.96 47.59 30.32
C ALA A 286 -18.57 47.03 29.94
N SER A 287 -17.55 47.45 30.68
CA SER A 287 -16.14 47.17 30.43
C SER A 287 -15.34 47.20 31.73
N ASP A 288 -14.24 46.45 31.77
CA ASP A 288 -13.16 46.78 32.70
C ASP A 288 -12.66 48.17 32.36
N VAL A 289 -12.53 49.03 33.36
CA VAL A 289 -12.08 50.41 33.24
C VAL A 289 -10.84 50.56 34.09
N TYR A 290 -9.80 51.12 33.48
CA TYR A 290 -8.63 51.57 34.22
C TYR A 290 -8.85 53.02 34.61
N ILE A 291 -8.85 53.30 35.91
CA ILE A 291 -9.04 54.65 36.44
C ILE A 291 -7.72 55.15 37.00
N GLN A 292 -7.32 56.33 36.55
CA GLN A 292 -6.15 57.07 37.02
C GLN A 292 -6.62 58.40 37.57
N THR A 293 -6.21 58.71 38.79
CA THR A 293 -6.43 60.02 39.42
C THR A 293 -5.11 60.74 39.56
N VAL A 294 -5.13 62.05 39.36
CA VAL A 294 -4.04 62.98 39.66
C VAL A 294 -4.56 64.11 40.55
N PRO A 295 -3.75 64.62 41.49
CA PRO A 295 -4.14 65.73 42.35
C PRO A 295 -4.11 67.06 41.60
N LEU A 296 -5.00 67.97 42.00
CA LEU A 296 -5.07 69.35 41.54
C LEU A 296 -4.73 70.26 42.72
N THR A 297 -3.74 71.14 42.54
CA THR A 297 -3.21 72.01 43.59
C THR A 297 -3.56 73.46 43.29
N ILE A 298 -4.76 73.85 43.70
CA ILE A 298 -5.31 75.16 43.38
C ILE A 298 -4.75 76.20 44.35
N GLY A 299 -3.82 77.01 43.87
CA GLY A 299 -3.15 78.05 44.62
C GLY A 299 -2.29 77.50 45.74
N ARG A 300 -2.45 78.10 46.90
CA ARG A 300 -1.85 77.73 48.18
C ARG A 300 -2.90 77.13 49.13
N SER A 301 -4.04 76.72 48.58
CA SER A 301 -5.06 76.02 49.36
C SER A 301 -4.51 74.69 49.86
N THR A 302 -4.89 74.30 51.09
CA THR A 302 -4.52 73.01 51.66
C THR A 302 -5.51 71.89 51.34
N THR A 303 -6.49 72.16 50.49
CA THR A 303 -7.56 71.22 50.11
C THR A 303 -7.43 70.86 48.63
N PRO A 304 -6.54 69.90 48.27
CA PRO A 304 -6.37 69.48 46.89
C PRO A 304 -7.66 68.88 46.34
N TRP A 305 -7.90 69.11 45.05
CA TRP A 305 -8.95 68.42 44.30
C TRP A 305 -8.33 67.24 43.55
N GLY A 306 -9.16 66.38 42.96
CA GLY A 306 -8.71 65.23 42.19
C GLY A 306 -9.33 65.23 40.80
N PHE A 307 -8.51 65.10 39.77
CA PHE A 307 -8.95 64.82 38.41
C PHE A 307 -8.78 63.34 38.12
N ALA A 308 -9.85 62.66 37.70
CA ALA A 308 -9.82 61.26 37.34
C ALA A 308 -10.15 61.05 35.86
N ILE A 309 -9.43 60.12 35.25
CA ILE A 309 -9.66 59.62 33.89
C ILE A 309 -9.96 58.12 33.97
N GLY A 310 -11.02 57.68 33.32
CA GLY A 310 -11.45 56.29 33.23
C GLY A 310 -11.40 55.79 31.80
N ILE A 311 -10.60 54.76 31.53
CA ILE A 311 -10.38 54.23 30.19
C ILE A 311 -10.96 52.81 30.07
N PRO A 312 -12.01 52.60 29.26
CA PRO A 312 -12.60 51.28 29.06
C PRO A 312 -11.67 50.39 28.23
N MET A 313 -11.23 49.27 28.82
CA MET A 313 -10.38 48.28 28.19
C MET A 313 -11.03 47.65 26.95
N LYS A 314 -12.36 47.59 26.88
CA LYS A 314 -13.08 47.11 25.70
C LYS A 314 -12.79 47.96 24.45
N ALA A 315 -12.67 49.28 24.61
CA ALA A 315 -12.34 50.18 23.50
C ALA A 315 -10.87 50.06 23.10
N VAL A 316 -9.97 49.99 24.09
CA VAL A 316 -8.54 49.77 23.88
C VAL A 316 -8.27 48.45 23.13
N LEU A 317 -8.95 47.37 23.53
CA LEU A 317 -8.74 46.03 22.99
C LEU A 317 -9.56 45.73 21.73
N ALA A 318 -10.42 46.65 21.26
CA ALA A 318 -11.24 46.45 20.06
C ALA A 318 -10.38 46.24 18.79
N GLY A 319 -9.28 47.01 18.66
CA GLY A 319 -8.32 46.85 17.56
C GLY A 319 -7.60 45.50 17.58
N PRO A 320 -6.90 45.13 18.67
CA PRO A 320 -6.31 43.79 18.81
C PRO A 320 -7.31 42.65 18.59
N ARG A 321 -8.57 42.82 19.00
CA ARG A 321 -9.61 41.79 18.82
C ARG A 321 -10.00 41.58 17.36
N SER A 322 -10.09 42.63 16.54
CA SER A 322 -10.38 42.48 15.11
C SER A 322 -9.24 41.78 14.37
N VAL A 323 -7.99 42.10 14.72
CA VAL A 323 -6.79 41.41 14.20
C VAL A 323 -6.77 39.94 14.61
N MET A 324 -7.12 39.60 15.85
CA MET A 324 -7.24 38.21 16.31
C MET A 324 -8.30 37.44 15.51
N ILE A 325 -9.48 38.03 15.26
CA ILE A 325 -10.54 37.39 14.46
C ILE A 325 -10.07 37.16 13.02
N MET A 326 -9.40 38.13 12.40
CA MET A 326 -8.82 37.95 11.06
C MET A 326 -7.76 36.85 11.05
N ALA A 327 -6.87 36.79 12.04
CA ALA A 327 -5.85 35.74 12.15
C ALA A 327 -6.47 34.33 12.29
N ILE A 328 -7.53 34.19 13.10
CA ILE A 328 -8.29 32.94 13.21
C ILE A 328 -8.93 32.59 11.86
N ALA A 329 -9.58 33.54 11.18
CA ALA A 329 -10.22 33.30 9.89
C ALA A 329 -9.22 32.84 8.81
N THR A 330 -8.07 33.51 8.70
CA THR A 330 -6.98 33.09 7.80
C THR A 330 -6.44 31.72 8.17
N GLY A 331 -6.28 31.42 9.47
CA GLY A 331 -5.88 30.11 9.96
C GLY A 331 -6.86 29.01 9.56
N VAL A 332 -8.17 29.24 9.69
CA VAL A 332 -9.22 28.30 9.27
C VAL A 332 -9.17 28.07 7.76
N ILE A 333 -9.07 29.13 6.96
CA ILE A 333 -8.97 29.00 5.49
C ILE A 333 -7.73 28.17 5.11
N GLY A 334 -6.57 28.46 5.72
CA GLY A 334 -5.33 27.71 5.50
C GLY A 334 -5.47 26.24 5.86
N LEU A 335 -6.06 25.92 7.01
CA LEU A 335 -6.31 24.53 7.43
C LEU A 335 -7.31 23.81 6.52
N THR A 336 -8.29 24.53 5.97
CA THR A 336 -9.29 23.96 5.05
C THR A 336 -8.64 23.60 3.71
N LEU A 337 -7.84 24.50 3.15
CA LEU A 337 -7.07 24.25 1.93
C LEU A 337 -6.06 23.12 2.11
N LEU A 338 -5.35 23.09 3.25
CA LEU A 338 -4.46 21.99 3.61
C LEU A 338 -5.21 20.66 3.70
N SER A 339 -6.40 20.64 4.31
CA SER A 339 -7.26 19.46 4.40
C SER A 339 -7.67 18.94 3.03
N LEU A 340 -8.09 19.83 2.13
CA LEU A 340 -8.44 19.47 0.76
C LEU A 340 -7.23 18.89 0.00
N PHE A 341 -6.04 19.48 0.16
CA PHE A 341 -4.82 19.00 -0.49
C PHE A 341 -4.36 17.63 0.04
N VAL A 342 -4.39 17.43 1.37
CA VAL A 342 -4.05 16.14 2.00
C VAL A 342 -5.06 15.05 1.61
N ILE A 343 -6.35 15.37 1.51
CA ILE A 343 -7.37 14.43 1.02
C ILE A 343 -7.14 14.11 -0.47
N TRP A 344 -6.85 15.11 -1.30
CA TRP A 344 -6.59 14.94 -2.73
C TRP A 344 -5.40 14.00 -2.99
N THR A 345 -4.28 14.23 -2.30
CA THR A 345 -3.09 13.35 -2.39
C THR A 345 -3.38 11.93 -1.87
N ALA A 346 -4.07 11.80 -0.74
CA ALA A 346 -4.46 10.50 -0.19
C ALA A 346 -5.38 9.70 -1.14
N LEU A 347 -6.30 10.37 -1.85
CA LEU A 347 -7.15 9.74 -2.87
C LEU A 347 -6.37 9.38 -4.13
N GLY A 348 -5.43 10.23 -4.56
CA GLY A 348 -4.56 10.01 -5.72
C GLY A 348 -3.66 8.78 -5.57
N VAL A 349 -3.18 8.47 -4.35
CA VAL A 349 -2.29 7.33 -4.09
C VAL A 349 -3.07 6.04 -3.81
N ALA A 350 -4.16 6.09 -3.04
CA ALA A 350 -4.86 4.88 -2.59
C ALA A 350 -5.60 4.14 -3.72
N ASN A 351 -6.21 4.86 -4.66
CA ASN A 351 -7.05 4.25 -5.69
C ASN A 351 -6.25 3.45 -6.74
N PRO A 352 -5.11 3.95 -7.27
CA PRO A 352 -4.25 3.16 -8.16
C PRO A 352 -3.70 1.90 -7.50
N ILE A 353 -3.23 1.99 -6.24
CA ILE A 353 -2.72 0.83 -5.50
C ILE A 353 -3.81 -0.23 -5.36
N ASN A 354 -5.06 0.16 -5.07
CA ASN A 354 -6.17 -0.79 -4.96
C ASN A 354 -6.48 -1.46 -6.31
N ARG A 355 -6.48 -0.72 -7.43
CA ARG A 355 -6.67 -1.28 -8.77
C ARG A 355 -5.55 -2.26 -9.15
N ILE A 356 -4.30 -1.90 -8.87
CA ILE A 356 -3.14 -2.76 -9.13
C ILE A 356 -3.21 -4.02 -8.26
N SER A 357 -3.54 -3.88 -6.97
CA SER A 357 -3.72 -5.01 -6.04
C SER A 357 -4.78 -5.98 -6.56
N GLN A 358 -5.93 -5.49 -7.03
CA GLN A 358 -6.96 -6.35 -7.62
C GLN A 358 -6.48 -7.08 -8.88
N LYS A 359 -5.79 -6.39 -9.79
CA LYS A 359 -5.21 -7.02 -10.99
C LYS A 359 -4.17 -8.08 -10.64
N MET A 360 -3.28 -7.79 -9.68
CA MET A 360 -2.29 -8.75 -9.18
C MET A 360 -2.97 -9.96 -8.54
N GLY A 361 -4.04 -9.76 -7.76
CA GLY A 361 -4.82 -10.85 -7.18
C GLY A 361 -5.49 -11.74 -8.23
N GLY A 362 -6.00 -11.15 -9.32
CA GLY A 362 -6.54 -11.89 -10.47
C GLY A 362 -5.45 -12.67 -11.20
N ALA A 363 -4.33 -12.04 -11.53
CA ALA A 363 -3.20 -12.70 -12.18
C ALA A 363 -2.61 -13.84 -11.34
N ALA A 364 -2.51 -13.68 -10.01
CA ALA A 364 -2.09 -14.73 -9.10
C ALA A 364 -3.02 -15.94 -9.16
N GLN A 365 -4.33 -15.70 -9.22
CA GLN A 365 -5.33 -16.76 -9.32
C GLN A 365 -5.19 -17.53 -10.64
N GLU A 366 -4.96 -16.83 -11.75
CA GLU A 366 -4.71 -17.45 -13.06
C GLU A 366 -3.44 -18.31 -13.06
N VAL A 367 -2.34 -17.80 -12.49
CA VAL A 367 -1.08 -18.56 -12.35
C VAL A 367 -1.28 -19.81 -11.49
N SER A 368 -1.98 -19.70 -10.37
CA SER A 368 -2.30 -20.84 -9.49
C SER A 368 -3.10 -21.93 -10.23
N SER A 369 -4.13 -21.53 -10.99
CA SER A 369 -4.92 -22.46 -11.80
C SER A 369 -4.09 -23.12 -12.89
N ALA A 370 -3.30 -22.33 -13.64
CA ALA A 370 -2.42 -22.84 -14.69
C ALA A 370 -1.34 -23.79 -14.14
N ALA A 371 -0.76 -23.47 -12.99
CA ALA A 371 0.20 -24.32 -12.31
C ALA A 371 -0.43 -25.65 -11.85
N THR A 372 -1.64 -25.62 -11.30
CA THR A 372 -2.37 -26.85 -10.93
C THR A 372 -2.61 -27.75 -12.14
N GLN A 373 -3.02 -27.16 -13.27
CA GLN A 373 -3.23 -27.90 -14.52
C GLN A 373 -1.92 -28.43 -15.12
N LEU A 374 -0.83 -27.66 -15.03
CA LEU A 374 0.49 -28.11 -15.50
C LEU A 374 1.00 -29.29 -14.66
N SER A 375 0.82 -29.23 -13.33
CA SER A 375 1.16 -30.32 -12.42
C SER A 375 0.38 -31.59 -12.76
N SER A 376 -0.94 -31.50 -12.96
CA SER A 376 -1.76 -32.68 -13.32
C SER A 376 -1.37 -33.27 -14.67
N THR A 377 -1.11 -32.41 -15.68
CA THR A 377 -0.72 -32.85 -17.02
C THR A 377 0.65 -33.51 -17.02
N SER A 378 1.57 -32.97 -16.23
CA SER A 378 2.91 -33.53 -16.07
C SER A 378 2.85 -34.88 -15.35
N GLN A 379 2.00 -35.03 -14.31
CA GLN A 379 1.80 -36.32 -13.67
C GLN A 379 1.27 -37.38 -14.65
N SER A 380 0.28 -37.03 -15.49
CA SER A 380 -0.21 -37.94 -16.53
C SER A 380 0.85 -38.28 -17.58
N LEU A 381 1.73 -37.33 -17.93
CA LEU A 381 2.85 -37.58 -18.84
C LEU A 381 3.89 -38.53 -18.22
N ALA A 382 4.19 -38.38 -16.93
CA ALA A 382 5.08 -39.29 -16.21
C ALA A 382 4.49 -40.71 -16.18
N GLU A 383 3.20 -40.84 -15.88
CA GLU A 383 2.48 -42.11 -15.84
C GLU A 383 2.44 -42.78 -17.22
N GLY A 384 2.11 -42.03 -18.27
CA GLY A 384 2.14 -42.51 -19.66
C GLY A 384 3.55 -42.87 -20.13
N SER A 385 4.58 -42.15 -19.69
CA SER A 385 5.98 -42.51 -19.97
C SER A 385 6.37 -43.82 -19.27
N SER A 386 5.89 -44.05 -18.05
CA SER A 386 6.11 -45.31 -17.34
C SER A 386 5.43 -46.50 -18.02
N GLU A 387 4.20 -46.33 -18.50
CA GLU A 387 3.49 -47.34 -19.28
C GLU A 387 4.20 -47.62 -20.62
N GLN A 388 4.66 -46.56 -21.31
CA GLN A 388 5.45 -46.69 -22.53
C GLN A 388 6.77 -47.43 -22.29
N ALA A 389 7.43 -47.22 -21.15
CA ALA A 389 8.66 -47.94 -20.79
C ALA A 389 8.40 -49.45 -20.67
N SER A 390 7.29 -49.84 -20.03
CA SER A 390 6.89 -51.26 -19.93
C SER A 390 6.65 -51.88 -21.32
N SER A 391 5.97 -51.17 -22.23
CA SER A 391 5.75 -51.65 -23.59
C SER A 391 7.05 -51.77 -24.39
N ILE A 392 8.02 -50.87 -24.13
CA ILE A 392 9.36 -50.93 -24.74
C ILE A 392 10.14 -52.14 -24.22
N GLU A 393 10.08 -52.46 -22.92
CA GLU A 393 10.70 -53.67 -22.36
C GLU A 393 10.13 -54.94 -23.00
N GLU A 394 8.81 -55.04 -23.14
CA GLU A 394 8.15 -56.20 -23.79
C GLU A 394 8.52 -56.31 -25.28
N THR A 395 8.57 -55.17 -25.98
CA THR A 395 9.00 -55.11 -27.39
C THR A 395 10.46 -55.53 -27.53
N SER A 396 11.33 -55.08 -26.63
CA SER A 396 12.76 -55.44 -26.63
C SER A 396 12.95 -56.94 -26.40
N SER A 397 12.24 -57.53 -25.45
CA SER A 397 12.25 -58.99 -25.22
C SER A 397 11.78 -59.76 -26.46
N SER A 398 10.73 -59.28 -27.12
CA SER A 398 10.21 -59.90 -28.35
C SER A 398 11.20 -59.81 -29.51
N LEU A 399 11.96 -58.71 -29.59
CA LEU A 399 13.00 -58.53 -30.60
C LEU A 399 14.24 -59.40 -30.33
N GLU A 400 14.62 -59.62 -29.07
CA GLU A 400 15.68 -60.56 -28.72
C GLU A 400 15.32 -62.00 -29.13
N GLU A 401 14.10 -62.43 -28.83
CA GLU A 401 13.58 -63.74 -29.23
C GLU A 401 13.53 -63.87 -30.76
N MET A 402 13.02 -62.85 -31.45
CA MET A 402 12.97 -62.81 -32.92
C MET A 402 14.37 -62.84 -33.53
N SER A 403 15.32 -62.07 -33.00
CA SER A 403 16.72 -62.09 -33.45
C SER A 403 17.34 -63.48 -33.32
N SER A 404 17.10 -64.15 -32.19
CA SER A 404 17.57 -65.52 -31.95
C SER A 404 16.98 -66.50 -32.97
N MET A 405 15.66 -66.45 -33.18
CA MET A 405 14.98 -67.33 -34.16
C MET A 405 15.44 -67.08 -35.59
N THR A 406 15.58 -65.83 -36.01
CA THR A 406 16.07 -65.48 -37.35
C THR A 406 17.50 -65.97 -37.57
N ARG A 407 18.36 -65.89 -36.55
CA ARG A 407 19.73 -66.42 -36.61
C ARG A 407 19.75 -67.95 -36.71
N GLN A 408 18.90 -68.63 -35.94
CA GLN A 408 18.71 -70.07 -36.07
C GLN A 408 18.19 -70.47 -37.46
N ASN A 409 17.27 -69.71 -38.05
CA ASN A 409 16.79 -69.96 -39.41
C ASN A 409 17.92 -69.83 -40.45
N ALA A 410 18.77 -68.81 -40.34
CA ALA A 410 19.94 -68.66 -41.21
C ALA A 410 20.91 -69.86 -41.07
N ASP A 411 21.18 -70.29 -39.84
CA ASP A 411 22.04 -71.46 -39.56
C ASP A 411 21.44 -72.76 -40.09
N HIS A 412 20.12 -72.98 -39.89
CA HIS A 412 19.40 -74.14 -40.41
C HIS A 412 19.38 -74.16 -41.93
N ALA A 413 19.17 -73.02 -42.57
CA ALA A 413 19.24 -72.89 -44.03
C ALA A 413 20.66 -73.19 -44.52
N SER A 414 21.71 -72.68 -43.86
CA SER A 414 23.10 -73.01 -44.21
C SER A 414 23.41 -74.50 -44.08
N GLN A 415 22.86 -75.18 -43.05
CA GLN A 415 23.00 -76.63 -42.89
C GLN A 415 22.25 -77.40 -43.99
N ALA A 416 21.03 -76.99 -44.32
CA ALA A 416 20.25 -77.58 -45.39
C ALA A 416 20.95 -77.42 -46.75
N ASP A 417 21.56 -76.26 -47.04
CA ASP A 417 22.33 -76.02 -48.26
C ASP A 417 23.51 -77.01 -48.39
N LYS A 418 24.25 -77.24 -47.30
CA LYS A 418 25.33 -78.25 -47.26
C LYS A 418 24.82 -79.66 -47.52
N LEU A 419 23.68 -80.04 -46.94
CA LEU A 419 23.05 -81.34 -47.18
C LEU A 419 22.63 -81.48 -48.65
N MET A 420 22.08 -80.42 -49.25
CA MET A 420 21.71 -80.41 -50.66
C MET A 420 22.92 -80.50 -51.58
N HIS A 421 24.04 -79.87 -51.23
CA HIS A 421 25.30 -80.01 -51.96
C HIS A 421 25.80 -81.47 -51.93
N ASN A 422 25.77 -82.11 -50.76
CA ASN A 422 26.14 -83.52 -50.62
C ASN A 422 25.19 -84.44 -51.42
N ALA A 423 23.88 -84.20 -51.35
CA ALA A 423 22.89 -84.96 -52.12
C ALA A 423 23.14 -84.83 -53.63
N LYS A 424 23.49 -83.63 -54.12
CA LYS A 424 23.87 -83.40 -55.52
C LYS A 424 25.10 -84.22 -55.92
N THR A 425 26.11 -84.32 -55.06
CA THR A 425 27.30 -85.17 -55.29
C THR A 425 26.92 -86.65 -55.39
N ILE A 426 26.15 -87.17 -54.44
CA ILE A 426 25.71 -88.58 -54.40
C ILE A 426 24.88 -88.93 -55.65
N VAL A 427 23.96 -88.06 -56.06
CA VAL A 427 23.17 -88.26 -57.28
C VAL A 427 24.04 -88.20 -58.53
N GLY A 428 25.09 -87.37 -58.54
CA GLY A 428 26.10 -87.33 -59.58
C GLY A 428 26.83 -88.68 -59.74
N GLU A 429 27.31 -89.24 -58.63
CA GLU A 429 27.95 -90.57 -58.60
C GLU A 429 27.00 -91.70 -59.02
N ALA A 430 25.73 -91.61 -58.63
CA ALA A 430 24.69 -92.55 -59.04
C ALA A 430 24.43 -92.51 -60.56
N ASN A 431 24.37 -91.31 -61.15
CA ASN A 431 24.25 -91.14 -62.61
C ASN A 431 25.45 -91.74 -63.36
N GLU A 432 26.67 -91.53 -62.85
CA GLU A 432 27.88 -92.11 -63.44
C GLU A 432 27.84 -93.65 -63.38
N SER A 433 27.45 -94.21 -62.23
CA SER A 433 27.29 -95.66 -62.06
C SER A 433 26.23 -96.25 -63.00
N MET A 434 25.10 -95.56 -63.19
CA MET A 434 24.06 -95.98 -64.15
C MET A 434 24.54 -95.91 -65.60
N SER A 435 25.36 -94.94 -65.95
CA SER A 435 26.01 -94.85 -67.27
C SER A 435 26.93 -96.06 -67.52
N GLN A 436 27.78 -96.41 -66.54
CA GLN A 436 28.63 -97.60 -66.61
C GLN A 436 27.82 -98.90 -66.70
N LEU A 437 26.73 -99.01 -65.94
CA LEU A 437 25.83 -100.16 -65.99
C LEU A 437 25.12 -100.28 -67.35
N THR A 438 24.71 -99.16 -67.95
CA THR A 438 24.14 -99.12 -69.30
C THR A 438 25.14 -99.65 -70.33
N GLY A 439 26.40 -99.22 -70.24
CA GLY A 439 27.49 -99.74 -71.07
C GLY A 439 27.69 -101.24 -70.90
N SER A 440 27.70 -101.73 -69.66
CA SER A 440 27.83 -103.17 -69.36
C SER A 440 26.67 -103.99 -69.92
N MET A 441 25.43 -103.49 -69.85
CA MET A 441 24.27 -104.15 -70.46
C MET A 441 24.37 -104.21 -71.99
N ALA A 442 24.89 -103.16 -72.62
CA ALA A 442 25.15 -103.16 -74.07
C ALA A 442 26.23 -104.19 -74.45
N ASP A 443 27.30 -104.32 -73.67
CA ASP A 443 28.36 -105.30 -73.89
C ASP A 443 27.87 -106.74 -73.68
N ILE A 444 27.07 -107.00 -72.62
CA ILE A 444 26.43 -108.31 -72.40
C ILE A 444 25.49 -108.65 -73.57
N SER A 445 24.71 -107.68 -74.04
CA SER A 445 23.81 -107.90 -75.18
C SER A 445 24.60 -108.26 -76.44
N ARG A 446 25.69 -107.54 -76.74
CA ARG A 446 26.56 -107.84 -77.89
C ARG A 446 27.22 -109.22 -77.77
N SER A 447 27.76 -109.55 -76.61
CA SER A 447 28.39 -110.85 -76.35
C SER A 447 27.38 -112.00 -76.47
N SER A 448 26.14 -111.79 -76.03
CA SER A 448 25.06 -112.77 -76.18
C SER A 448 24.67 -112.98 -77.66
N GLU A 449 24.61 -111.91 -78.46
CA GLU A 449 24.39 -112.02 -79.91
C GLU A 449 25.52 -112.76 -80.64
N GLU A 450 26.77 -112.51 -80.26
CA GLU A 450 27.93 -113.24 -80.78
C GLU A 450 27.86 -114.73 -80.41
N THR A 451 27.53 -115.04 -79.15
CA THR A 451 27.35 -116.41 -78.69
C THR A 451 26.22 -117.10 -79.46
N PHE A 452 25.09 -116.41 -79.71
CA PHE A 452 23.99 -116.92 -80.51
C PHE A 452 24.44 -117.31 -81.93
N LYS A 453 25.28 -116.49 -82.59
CA LYS A 453 25.86 -116.80 -83.90
C LYS A 453 26.73 -118.05 -83.85
N ILE A 454 27.57 -118.20 -82.82
CA ILE A 454 28.43 -119.38 -82.64
C ILE A 454 27.58 -120.64 -82.47
N ILE A 455 26.56 -120.61 -81.60
CA ILE A 455 25.68 -121.75 -81.38
C ILE A 455 24.92 -122.13 -82.66
N LYS A 456 24.49 -121.15 -83.46
CA LYS A 456 23.89 -121.40 -84.77
C LYS A 456 24.85 -122.12 -85.72
N THR A 457 26.12 -121.71 -85.76
CA THR A 457 27.15 -122.43 -86.52
C THR A 457 27.37 -123.85 -85.98
N ILE A 458 27.29 -124.07 -84.67
CA ILE A 458 27.37 -125.43 -84.10
C ILE A 458 26.17 -126.30 -84.52
N ASP A 459 24.95 -125.77 -84.53
CA ASP A 459 23.76 -126.48 -85.05
C ASP A 459 23.94 -126.84 -86.54
N GLU A 460 24.49 -125.93 -87.34
CA GLU A 460 24.85 -126.18 -88.75
C GLU A 460 25.90 -127.29 -88.91
N ILE A 461 26.97 -127.27 -88.10
CA ILE A 461 28.00 -128.32 -88.09
C ILE A 461 27.40 -129.66 -87.66
N ALA A 462 26.56 -129.68 -86.62
CA ALA A 462 25.89 -130.88 -86.15
C ALA A 462 24.96 -131.46 -87.24
N PHE A 463 24.23 -130.61 -87.96
CA PHE A 463 23.41 -131.02 -89.09
C PHE A 463 24.24 -131.61 -90.25
N GLN A 464 25.35 -130.96 -90.62
CA GLN A 464 26.27 -131.48 -91.63
C GLN A 464 26.90 -132.81 -91.19
N THR A 465 27.26 -132.96 -89.92
CA THR A 465 27.82 -134.19 -89.33
C THR A 465 26.79 -135.32 -89.37
N ASN A 466 25.53 -135.02 -89.06
CA ASN A 466 24.42 -135.97 -89.16
C ASN A 466 24.22 -136.46 -90.61
N LEU A 467 24.34 -135.57 -91.61
CA LEU A 467 24.27 -135.93 -93.03
C LEU A 467 25.47 -136.79 -93.47
N LEU A 468 26.68 -136.45 -93.03
CA LEU A 468 27.88 -137.24 -93.30
C LEU A 468 27.79 -138.64 -92.69
N ALA A 469 27.32 -138.73 -91.45
CA ALA A 469 27.10 -139.99 -90.75
C ALA A 469 26.01 -140.84 -91.41
N LEU A 470 24.92 -140.22 -91.88
CA LEU A 470 23.88 -140.89 -92.67
C LEU A 470 24.45 -141.45 -93.98
N ASN A 471 25.25 -140.67 -94.71
CA ASN A 471 25.90 -141.12 -95.93
C ASN A 471 26.87 -142.28 -95.66
N ALA A 472 27.64 -142.20 -94.57
CA ALA A 472 28.55 -143.27 -94.14
C ALA A 472 27.80 -144.56 -93.73
N ALA A 473 26.67 -144.43 -93.01
CA ALA A 473 25.84 -145.57 -92.62
C ALA A 473 25.21 -146.27 -93.85
N VAL A 474 24.79 -145.49 -94.85
CA VAL A 474 24.29 -146.00 -96.14
C VAL A 474 25.37 -146.77 -96.90
N GLU A 475 26.59 -146.22 -97.01
CA GLU A 475 27.68 -146.88 -97.73
C GLU A 475 28.22 -148.10 -96.97
N ALA A 476 28.21 -148.06 -95.63
CA ALA A 476 28.53 -149.22 -94.78
C ALA A 476 27.50 -150.35 -94.94
N ALA A 477 26.20 -150.03 -95.03
CA ALA A 477 25.15 -151.01 -95.34
C ALA A 477 25.31 -151.62 -96.74
N ARG A 478 25.84 -150.84 -97.70
CA ARG A 478 26.12 -151.26 -99.08
C ARG A 478 27.30 -152.24 -99.18
N ALA A 479 28.26 -152.15 -98.26
CA ALA A 479 29.44 -153.04 -98.20
C ALA A 479 29.17 -154.40 -97.54
N GLY A 480 27.96 -154.68 -97.06
CA GLY A 480 27.58 -155.98 -96.48
C GLY A 480 28.36 -156.33 -95.20
N GLU A 481 28.75 -157.60 -94.99
CA GLU A 481 29.43 -158.05 -93.75
C GLU A 481 30.76 -157.33 -93.46
N ALA A 482 31.48 -156.85 -94.48
CA ALA A 482 32.75 -156.12 -94.29
C ALA A 482 32.55 -154.70 -93.70
N GLY A 483 31.35 -154.11 -93.84
CA GLY A 483 31.01 -152.77 -93.37
C GLY A 483 30.36 -152.70 -91.99
N ALA A 484 30.05 -153.85 -91.37
CA ALA A 484 29.24 -153.92 -90.15
C ALA A 484 29.82 -153.12 -88.96
N GLY A 485 31.14 -153.16 -88.75
CA GLY A 485 31.80 -152.35 -87.70
C GLY A 485 31.77 -150.84 -87.98
N PHE A 486 31.81 -150.45 -89.27
CA PHE A 486 31.74 -149.06 -89.70
C PHE A 486 30.31 -148.49 -89.58
N ALA A 487 29.28 -149.30 -89.84
CA ALA A 487 27.87 -148.91 -89.68
C ALA A 487 27.55 -148.53 -88.23
N VAL A 488 28.05 -149.30 -87.25
CA VAL A 488 27.87 -148.99 -85.82
C VAL A 488 28.52 -147.66 -85.44
N VAL A 489 29.74 -147.40 -85.94
CA VAL A 489 30.42 -146.11 -85.71
C VAL A 489 29.66 -144.97 -86.38
N ALA A 490 29.15 -145.15 -87.59
CA ALA A 490 28.36 -144.15 -88.30
C ALA A 490 27.05 -143.81 -87.57
N ASP A 491 26.32 -144.82 -87.05
CA ASP A 491 25.12 -144.61 -86.24
C ASP A 491 25.42 -143.90 -84.91
N GLU A 492 26.54 -144.22 -84.25
CA GLU A 492 26.99 -143.54 -83.03
C GLU A 492 27.34 -142.06 -83.30
N VAL A 493 28.06 -141.78 -84.41
CA VAL A 493 28.35 -140.40 -84.85
C VAL A 493 27.07 -139.65 -85.21
N ARG A 494 26.10 -140.32 -85.85
CA ARG A 494 24.78 -139.75 -86.16
C ARG A 494 24.02 -139.37 -84.89
N ASN A 495 23.99 -140.26 -83.91
CA ASN A 495 23.34 -140.03 -82.63
C ASN A 495 24.01 -138.88 -81.85
N LEU A 496 25.35 -138.83 -81.84
CA LEU A 496 26.10 -137.72 -81.26
C LEU A 496 25.80 -136.38 -81.95
N ALA A 497 25.70 -136.37 -83.29
CA ALA A 497 25.36 -135.18 -84.06
C ALA A 497 23.93 -134.71 -83.78
N MET A 498 22.94 -135.60 -83.67
CA MET A 498 21.58 -135.23 -83.27
C MET A 498 21.53 -134.65 -81.85
N ARG A 499 22.25 -135.26 -80.90
CA ARG A 499 22.37 -134.73 -79.52
C ARG A 499 23.06 -133.36 -79.49
N ALA A 500 24.08 -133.15 -80.33
CA ALA A 500 24.76 -131.86 -80.46
C ALA A 500 23.84 -130.78 -81.04
N ALA A 501 23.03 -131.10 -82.06
CA ALA A 501 22.02 -130.20 -82.61
C ALA A 501 20.93 -129.85 -81.59
N GLU A 502 20.44 -130.84 -80.84
CA GLU A 502 19.46 -130.61 -79.77
C GLU A 502 20.04 -129.71 -78.65
N ALA A 503 21.27 -129.98 -78.20
CA ALA A 503 21.95 -129.15 -77.22
C ALA A 503 22.22 -127.72 -77.74
N ALA A 504 22.60 -127.57 -79.01
CA ALA A 504 22.77 -126.28 -79.65
C ALA A 504 21.44 -125.50 -79.68
N ARG A 505 20.33 -126.11 -80.11
CA ARG A 505 19.00 -125.48 -80.11
C ARG A 505 18.54 -125.06 -78.71
N ASN A 506 18.72 -125.93 -77.71
CA ASN A 506 18.42 -125.59 -76.32
C ASN A 506 19.26 -124.40 -75.84
N THR A 507 20.54 -124.35 -76.19
CA THR A 507 21.42 -123.22 -75.86
C THR A 507 21.01 -121.94 -76.58
N SER A 508 20.63 -122.02 -77.86
CA SER A 508 20.09 -120.88 -78.62
C SER A 508 18.86 -120.27 -77.96
N ASN A 509 17.91 -121.11 -77.50
CA ASN A 509 16.72 -120.65 -76.80
C ASN A 509 17.08 -119.92 -75.49
N ILE A 510 18.02 -120.46 -74.71
CA ILE A 510 18.50 -119.82 -73.47
C ILE A 510 19.18 -118.47 -73.78
N ILE A 511 19.98 -118.37 -74.85
CA ILE A 511 20.61 -117.12 -75.25
C ILE A 511 19.57 -116.11 -75.72
N GLU A 512 18.58 -116.51 -76.51
CA GLU A 512 17.49 -115.64 -76.95
C GLU A 512 16.69 -115.09 -75.76
N GLU A 513 16.36 -115.94 -74.78
CA GLU A 513 15.76 -115.50 -73.52
C GLU A 513 16.66 -114.54 -72.75
N THR A 514 17.98 -114.79 -72.74
CA THR A 514 18.96 -113.95 -72.05
C THR A 514 19.05 -112.57 -72.70
N VAL A 515 19.11 -112.49 -74.03
CA VAL A 515 19.06 -111.22 -74.78
C VAL A 515 17.79 -110.45 -74.45
N LYS A 516 16.63 -111.12 -74.41
CA LYS A 516 15.36 -110.50 -74.03
C LYS A 516 15.38 -109.95 -72.60
N LYS A 517 15.94 -110.69 -71.64
CA LYS A 517 16.09 -110.25 -70.25
C LYS A 517 17.07 -109.08 -70.11
N VAL A 518 18.19 -109.11 -70.82
CA VAL A 518 19.20 -108.02 -70.85
C VAL A 518 18.59 -106.75 -71.44
N LYS A 519 17.80 -106.85 -72.51
CA LYS A 519 17.07 -105.71 -73.08
C LYS A 519 16.09 -105.10 -72.09
N GLY A 520 15.30 -105.93 -71.40
CA GLY A 520 14.40 -105.47 -70.34
C GLY A 520 15.16 -104.83 -69.16
N GLY A 521 16.33 -105.35 -68.80
CA GLY A 521 17.22 -104.76 -67.81
C GLY A 521 17.77 -103.41 -68.25
N SER A 522 18.20 -103.29 -69.52
CA SER A 522 18.66 -102.03 -70.11
C SER A 522 17.58 -100.96 -70.09
N ASP A 523 16.33 -101.30 -70.43
CA ASP A 523 15.20 -100.37 -70.39
C ASP A 523 14.92 -99.88 -68.96
N LEU A 524 15.05 -100.76 -67.96
CA LEU A 524 14.90 -100.39 -66.55
C LEU A 524 16.01 -99.44 -66.10
N VAL A 525 17.27 -99.73 -66.46
CA VAL A 525 18.42 -98.86 -66.16
C VAL A 525 18.24 -97.47 -66.77
N LEU A 526 17.77 -97.37 -68.02
CA LEU A 526 17.49 -96.09 -68.66
C LEU A 526 16.40 -95.29 -67.92
N LYS A 527 15.31 -95.94 -67.50
CA LYS A 527 14.26 -95.29 -66.70
C LYS A 527 14.78 -94.84 -65.34
N THR A 528 15.60 -95.65 -64.69
CA THR A 528 16.23 -95.30 -63.41
C THR A 528 17.19 -94.11 -63.55
N ASN A 529 17.97 -94.07 -64.63
CA ASN A 529 18.86 -92.93 -64.93
C ASN A 529 18.06 -91.62 -65.13
N GLU A 530 16.93 -91.66 -65.84
CA GLU A 530 16.06 -90.49 -66.00
C GLU A 530 15.45 -90.05 -64.66
N ALA A 531 15.04 -90.98 -63.80
CA ALA A 531 14.56 -90.66 -62.45
C ALA A 531 15.65 -89.97 -61.61
N PHE A 532 16.90 -90.43 -61.65
CA PHE A 532 18.01 -89.76 -60.95
C PHE A 532 18.31 -88.37 -61.51
N LYS A 533 18.16 -88.17 -62.82
CA LYS A 533 18.26 -86.83 -63.44
C LYS A 533 17.19 -85.87 -62.93
N GLN A 534 15.95 -86.34 -62.77
CA GLN A 534 14.88 -85.54 -62.17
C GLN A 534 15.16 -85.22 -60.69
N VAL A 535 15.64 -86.19 -59.91
CA VAL A 535 16.06 -85.97 -58.52
C VAL A 535 17.19 -84.93 -58.44
N ALA A 536 18.17 -84.98 -59.35
CA ALA A 536 19.24 -83.99 -59.41
C ALA A 536 18.71 -82.57 -59.66
N GLN A 537 17.73 -82.42 -60.56
CA GLN A 537 17.09 -81.14 -60.86
C GLN A 537 16.29 -80.61 -59.65
N SER A 538 15.50 -81.46 -59.00
CA SER A 538 14.75 -81.10 -57.78
C SER A 538 15.70 -80.73 -56.65
N ALA A 539 16.78 -81.48 -56.46
CA ALA A 539 17.80 -81.19 -55.45
C ALA A 539 18.47 -79.83 -55.68
N ALA A 540 18.79 -79.50 -56.94
CA ALA A 540 19.32 -78.19 -57.28
C ALA A 540 18.33 -77.06 -56.98
N LYS A 541 17.03 -77.26 -57.28
CA LYS A 541 15.99 -76.27 -57.02
C LYS A 541 15.77 -76.04 -55.51
N VAL A 542 15.79 -77.11 -54.71
CA VAL A 542 15.70 -77.00 -53.24
C VAL A 542 16.93 -76.26 -52.69
N GLY A 543 18.13 -76.54 -53.18
CA GLY A 543 19.34 -75.81 -52.79
C GLY A 543 19.25 -74.31 -53.07
N GLU A 544 18.75 -73.92 -54.24
CA GLU A 544 18.51 -72.51 -54.60
C GLU A 544 17.54 -71.82 -53.61
N LEU A 545 16.40 -72.44 -53.33
CA LEU A 545 15.40 -71.90 -52.37
C LEU A 545 15.96 -71.79 -50.95
N VAL A 546 16.77 -72.76 -50.52
CA VAL A 546 17.43 -72.73 -49.21
C VAL A 546 18.46 -71.60 -49.15
N GLY A 547 19.20 -71.36 -50.23
CA GLY A 547 20.09 -70.21 -50.35
C GLY A 547 19.36 -68.86 -50.25
N GLU A 548 18.18 -68.74 -50.88
CA GLU A 548 17.32 -67.56 -50.75
C GLU A 548 16.83 -67.37 -49.30
N ILE A 549 16.44 -68.44 -48.61
CA ILE A 549 16.02 -68.39 -47.19
C ILE A 549 17.19 -67.92 -46.30
N ALA A 550 18.41 -68.43 -46.53
CA ALA A 550 19.58 -68.02 -45.77
C ALA A 550 19.90 -66.52 -45.96
N ALA A 551 19.85 -66.03 -47.21
CA ALA A 551 20.05 -64.63 -47.53
C ALA A 551 18.98 -63.74 -46.89
N ALA A 552 17.70 -64.09 -47.05
CA ALA A 552 16.57 -63.36 -46.46
C ALA A 552 16.63 -63.34 -44.92
N SER A 553 17.00 -64.46 -44.30
CA SER A 553 17.16 -64.54 -42.84
C SER A 553 18.33 -63.66 -42.36
N SER A 554 19.43 -63.60 -43.11
CA SER A 554 20.54 -62.69 -42.79
C SER A 554 20.14 -61.22 -42.88
N GLU A 555 19.35 -60.86 -43.89
CA GLU A 555 18.82 -59.49 -44.05
C GLU A 555 17.84 -59.13 -42.94
N GLN A 556 16.94 -60.06 -42.56
CA GLN A 556 16.05 -59.90 -41.41
C GLN A 556 16.82 -59.70 -40.11
N ALA A 557 17.90 -60.46 -39.88
CA ALA A 557 18.71 -60.32 -38.68
C ALA A 557 19.31 -58.90 -38.58
N GLN A 558 19.78 -58.37 -39.71
CA GLN A 558 20.30 -56.99 -39.78
C GLN A 558 19.19 -55.94 -39.58
N GLY A 559 18.00 -56.17 -40.14
CA GLY A 559 16.83 -55.31 -39.91
C GLY A 559 16.41 -55.28 -38.44
N ILE A 560 16.42 -56.43 -37.76
CA ILE A 560 16.11 -56.53 -36.33
C ILE A 560 17.15 -55.77 -35.49
N GLU A 561 18.44 -55.80 -35.85
CA GLU A 561 19.48 -55.02 -35.16
C GLU A 561 19.23 -53.50 -35.25
N GLN A 562 18.78 -53.02 -36.42
CA GLN A 562 18.40 -51.62 -36.60
C GLN A 562 17.16 -51.25 -35.76
N ILE A 563 16.14 -52.11 -35.73
CA ILE A 563 14.96 -51.90 -34.89
C ILE A 563 15.36 -51.87 -33.41
N ASN A 564 16.23 -52.77 -32.96
CA ASN A 564 16.69 -52.81 -31.59
C ASN A 564 17.41 -51.50 -31.19
N THR A 565 18.21 -50.93 -32.10
CA THR A 565 18.83 -49.62 -31.90
C THR A 565 17.80 -48.50 -31.78
N ALA A 566 16.76 -48.51 -32.61
CA ALA A 566 15.67 -47.52 -32.54
C ALA A 566 14.87 -47.63 -31.23
N VAL A 567 14.61 -48.85 -30.76
CA VAL A 567 13.93 -49.12 -29.48
C VAL A 567 14.78 -48.62 -28.30
N ALA A 568 16.10 -48.81 -28.33
CA ALA A 568 17.00 -48.28 -27.32
C ALA A 568 17.04 -46.74 -27.27
N GLU A 569 16.90 -46.06 -28.40
CA GLU A 569 16.74 -44.60 -28.42
C GLU A 569 15.35 -44.16 -27.93
N MET A 570 14.29 -44.91 -28.25
CA MET A 570 12.96 -44.67 -27.68
C MET A 570 12.97 -44.77 -26.15
N ASP A 571 13.64 -45.76 -25.58
CA ASP A 571 13.81 -45.90 -24.12
C ASP A 571 14.44 -44.64 -23.50
N LYS A 572 15.53 -44.13 -24.09
CA LYS A 572 16.16 -42.89 -23.62
C LYS A 572 15.22 -41.68 -23.68
N VAL A 573 14.41 -41.56 -24.73
CA VAL A 573 13.41 -40.49 -24.85
C VAL A 573 12.32 -40.64 -23.81
N THR A 574 11.80 -41.86 -23.61
CA THR A 574 10.80 -42.17 -22.61
C THR A 574 11.29 -41.84 -21.20
N GLN A 575 12.54 -42.18 -20.86
CA GLN A 575 13.15 -41.81 -19.58
C GLN A 575 13.30 -40.29 -19.42
N ARG A 576 13.70 -39.56 -20.46
CA ARG A 576 13.74 -38.09 -20.42
C ARG A 576 12.35 -37.47 -20.26
N ASN A 577 11.34 -38.02 -20.92
CA ASN A 577 9.97 -37.54 -20.78
C ASN A 577 9.47 -37.75 -19.35
N ALA A 578 9.71 -38.92 -18.75
CA ALA A 578 9.37 -39.19 -17.36
C ALA A 578 10.08 -38.22 -16.40
N ALA A 579 11.40 -38.05 -16.54
CA ALA A 579 12.17 -37.13 -15.70
C ALA A 579 11.73 -35.66 -15.88
N GLY A 580 11.54 -35.21 -17.12
CA GLY A 580 11.09 -33.84 -17.42
C GLY A 580 9.66 -33.59 -16.95
N ALA A 581 8.81 -34.61 -16.96
CA ALA A 581 7.46 -34.56 -16.40
C ALA A 581 7.49 -34.43 -14.87
N GLU A 582 8.31 -35.21 -14.16
CA GLU A 582 8.47 -35.04 -12.70
C GLU A 582 9.01 -33.65 -12.33
N GLU A 583 10.01 -33.14 -13.06
CA GLU A 583 10.56 -31.80 -12.85
C GLU A 583 9.50 -30.72 -13.11
N SER A 584 8.72 -30.86 -14.19
CA SER A 584 7.63 -29.93 -14.52
C SER A 584 6.52 -29.94 -13.47
N ALA A 585 6.17 -31.12 -12.93
CA ALA A 585 5.20 -31.23 -11.86
C ALA A 585 5.68 -30.51 -10.59
N SER A 586 6.95 -30.70 -10.20
CA SER A 586 7.55 -30.02 -9.04
C SER A 586 7.64 -28.51 -9.23
N ALA A 587 8.06 -28.04 -10.41
CA ALA A 587 8.11 -26.62 -10.74
C ALA A 587 6.71 -25.99 -10.70
N ALA A 588 5.69 -26.70 -11.17
CA ALA A 588 4.31 -26.28 -11.12
C ALA A 588 3.78 -26.19 -9.68
N GLU A 589 4.11 -27.14 -8.80
CA GLU A 589 3.77 -27.04 -7.37
C GLU A 589 4.40 -25.79 -6.72
N GLN A 590 5.66 -25.50 -7.04
CA GLN A 590 6.34 -24.29 -6.55
C GLN A 590 5.71 -23.01 -7.10
N MET A 591 5.34 -22.97 -8.38
CA MET A 591 4.60 -21.83 -8.97
C MET A 591 3.27 -21.61 -8.28
N ASN A 592 2.54 -22.68 -7.97
CA ASN A 592 1.28 -22.58 -7.23
C ASN A 592 1.49 -22.02 -5.82
N ALA A 593 2.52 -22.48 -5.10
CA ALA A 593 2.87 -21.95 -3.78
C ALA A 593 3.18 -20.44 -3.83
N GLN A 594 3.98 -20.00 -4.81
CA GLN A 594 4.28 -18.57 -5.00
C GLN A 594 3.04 -17.75 -5.38
N ALA A 595 2.15 -18.29 -6.20
CA ALA A 595 0.89 -17.63 -6.55
C ALA A 595 -0.04 -17.46 -5.33
N VAL A 596 -0.12 -18.47 -4.46
CA VAL A 596 -0.86 -18.40 -3.18
C VAL A 596 -0.24 -17.35 -2.26
N GLU A 597 1.09 -17.32 -2.15
CA GLU A 597 1.80 -16.31 -1.35
C GLU A 597 1.56 -14.89 -1.88
N LEU A 598 1.63 -14.69 -3.21
CA LEU A 598 1.35 -13.40 -3.85
C LEU A 598 -0.10 -12.95 -3.60
N LYS A 599 -1.05 -13.88 -3.63
CA LYS A 599 -2.45 -13.60 -3.27
C LYS A 599 -2.58 -13.16 -1.81
N SER A 600 -1.84 -13.77 -0.88
CA SER A 600 -1.79 -13.35 0.53
C SER A 600 -1.21 -11.94 0.68
N MET A 601 -0.09 -11.64 0.01
CA MET A 601 0.52 -10.30 0.01
C MET A 601 -0.43 -9.24 -0.55
N VAL A 602 -1.17 -9.54 -1.62
CA VAL A 602 -2.20 -8.66 -2.20
C VAL A 602 -3.33 -8.41 -1.21
N LEU A 603 -3.79 -9.42 -0.47
CA LEU A 603 -4.82 -9.28 0.56
C LEU A 603 -4.34 -8.36 1.69
N ASP A 604 -3.10 -8.54 2.16
CA ASP A 604 -2.51 -7.68 3.18
C ASP A 604 -2.34 -6.24 2.69
N LEU A 605 -1.90 -6.03 1.46
CA LEU A 605 -1.79 -4.72 0.83
C LEU A 605 -3.17 -4.05 0.70
N THR A 606 -4.18 -4.79 0.29
CA THR A 606 -5.57 -4.31 0.19
C THR A 606 -6.11 -3.92 1.57
N ALA A 607 -5.84 -4.73 2.60
CA ALA A 607 -6.23 -4.44 3.97
C ALA A 607 -5.54 -3.19 4.53
N LEU A 608 -4.27 -2.96 4.19
CA LEU A 608 -3.52 -1.75 4.53
C LEU A 608 -4.13 -0.50 3.88
N VAL A 609 -4.49 -0.58 2.61
CA VAL A 609 -5.04 0.54 1.84
C VAL A 609 -6.47 0.87 2.28
N GLN A 610 -7.32 -0.14 2.45
CA GLN A 610 -8.75 0.05 2.76
C GLN A 610 -9.02 0.23 4.26
N GLY A 611 -8.12 -0.22 5.15
CA GLY A 611 -8.32 -0.14 6.60
C GLY A 611 -9.33 -1.13 7.15
N THR A 612 -9.81 -2.05 6.32
CA THR A 612 -10.74 -3.11 6.68
C THR A 612 -9.99 -4.42 6.62
N ARG A 613 -9.51 -4.91 7.78
CA ARG A 613 -9.36 -6.36 7.92
C ARG A 613 -10.79 -6.88 8.08
N ASN A 614 -11.38 -7.43 7.02
CA ASN A 614 -12.60 -8.21 7.18
C ASN A 614 -12.25 -9.35 8.14
N GLY A 615 -12.69 -9.22 9.39
CA GLY A 615 -12.28 -10.04 10.53
C GLY A 615 -12.86 -11.44 10.52
N LYS A 616 -12.89 -12.14 9.38
CA LYS A 616 -13.39 -13.52 9.28
C LYS A 616 -12.58 -14.46 8.38
N GLY A 617 -11.38 -14.10 7.93
CA GLY A 617 -10.60 -14.94 7.01
C GLY A 617 -9.24 -15.45 7.48
N SER A 618 -8.77 -15.13 8.69
CA SER A 618 -7.37 -15.42 9.07
C SER A 618 -7.19 -15.99 10.48
N ALA A 619 -8.17 -16.73 10.99
CA ALA A 619 -7.96 -17.54 12.19
C ALA A 619 -7.38 -18.94 11.90
N ASP A 620 -7.42 -19.43 10.65
CA ASP A 620 -6.99 -20.80 10.32
C ASP A 620 -5.64 -20.91 9.57
N SER A 621 -4.96 -19.80 9.27
CA SER A 621 -3.71 -19.85 8.49
C SER A 621 -2.41 -19.76 9.30
N PHE A 622 -2.48 -19.88 10.64
CA PHE A 622 -1.32 -20.09 11.51
C PHE A 622 -1.34 -21.47 12.17
N HIS A 623 -1.48 -22.52 11.36
CA HIS A 623 -0.93 -23.84 11.65
C HIS A 623 -0.10 -24.33 10.46
N ALA A 624 0.95 -23.59 10.16
CA ALA A 624 2.14 -24.17 9.56
C ALA A 624 3.00 -24.73 10.70
N ALA A 625 2.99 -26.06 10.89
CA ALA A 625 4.16 -26.82 11.40
C ALA A 625 3.98 -28.35 11.36
N ASP A 626 2.78 -28.92 11.61
CA ASP A 626 2.70 -30.36 11.97
C ASP A 626 1.83 -31.28 11.08
N ALA A 627 1.43 -30.87 9.87
CA ALA A 627 0.56 -31.71 9.02
C ALA A 627 1.08 -32.02 7.61
N TYR A 628 2.36 -31.73 7.32
CA TYR A 628 3.04 -32.28 6.14
C TYR A 628 4.08 -33.31 6.61
N ALA A 629 3.60 -34.36 7.26
CA ALA A 629 4.33 -35.61 7.20
C ALA A 629 4.41 -35.97 5.70
N PRO A 630 5.61 -36.10 5.10
CA PRO A 630 5.69 -36.61 3.75
C PRO A 630 5.03 -37.98 3.81
N LYS A 631 3.86 -38.15 3.17
CA LYS A 631 3.41 -39.49 2.83
C LYS A 631 4.58 -40.09 2.09
N ARG A 632 5.21 -41.11 2.71
CA ARG A 632 6.29 -41.88 2.13
C ARG A 632 5.95 -42.08 0.65
N LYS A 633 6.81 -41.55 -0.21
CA LYS A 633 6.89 -41.93 -1.61
C LYS A 633 6.66 -43.45 -1.67
N PRO A 634 5.78 -43.97 -2.53
CA PRO A 634 6.10 -45.24 -3.15
C PRO A 634 7.44 -44.95 -3.84
N GLN A 635 8.54 -45.40 -3.23
CA GLN A 635 9.78 -45.55 -3.98
C GLN A 635 9.44 -46.53 -5.10
N LEU A 636 9.18 -46.00 -6.29
CA LEU A 636 9.48 -46.76 -7.49
C LEU A 636 10.97 -47.14 -7.37
N PRO A 637 11.31 -48.43 -7.52
CA PRO A 637 12.67 -48.87 -7.32
C PRO A 637 13.58 -48.04 -8.23
N SER A 638 14.54 -47.34 -7.62
CA SER A 638 15.64 -46.78 -8.40
C SER A 638 16.29 -47.95 -9.12
N LEU A 639 16.22 -47.99 -10.45
CA LEU A 639 17.10 -48.81 -11.29
C LEU A 639 18.52 -48.22 -11.19
N HIS A 640 19.10 -48.33 -10.00
CA HIS A 640 20.52 -48.12 -9.80
C HIS A 640 21.21 -49.46 -10.01
N ASN A 641 21.86 -49.52 -11.15
CA ASN A 641 22.88 -50.47 -11.55
C ASN A 641 23.65 -51.07 -10.35
N LYS A 642 23.30 -52.29 -9.95
CA LYS A 642 24.14 -53.14 -9.10
C LYS A 642 24.42 -54.45 -9.82
N PRO A 643 25.70 -54.87 -9.94
CA PRO A 643 26.03 -56.16 -10.50
C PRO A 643 25.64 -57.24 -9.48
N HIS A 644 24.56 -57.97 -9.76
CA HIS A 644 24.19 -59.14 -8.95
C HIS A 644 24.67 -60.43 -9.62
N HIS A 645 25.49 -61.14 -8.84
CA HIS A 645 25.96 -62.49 -9.06
C HIS A 645 24.89 -63.46 -9.61
N ARG A 646 25.32 -64.25 -10.60
CA ARG A 646 24.76 -65.56 -10.97
C ARG A 646 24.35 -66.34 -9.72
N LYS A 647 23.05 -66.58 -9.56
CA LYS A 647 22.51 -67.71 -8.79
C LYS A 647 22.08 -68.78 -9.79
N ALA A 648 22.51 -70.01 -9.54
CA ALA A 648 22.22 -71.17 -10.36
C ALA A 648 20.70 -71.41 -10.46
N LEU A 649 20.28 -71.79 -11.68
CA LEU A 649 18.93 -72.24 -12.04
C LEU A 649 18.51 -73.47 -11.22
N PRO A 650 17.24 -73.60 -10.79
CA PRO A 650 16.69 -74.88 -10.39
C PRO A 650 16.47 -75.76 -11.62
N ALA A 651 16.68 -77.07 -11.46
CA ALA A 651 16.54 -78.07 -12.51
C ALA A 651 15.14 -78.01 -13.17
N GLN A 652 15.15 -78.07 -14.50
CA GLN A 652 13.96 -78.12 -15.36
C GLN A 652 13.11 -79.36 -15.05
N THR A 653 11.82 -79.14 -14.86
CA THR A 653 10.79 -80.18 -14.99
C THR A 653 10.62 -80.46 -16.48
N GLU A 654 10.87 -81.69 -16.92
CA GLU A 654 10.62 -82.15 -18.30
C GLU A 654 9.19 -81.83 -18.74
N ILE A 655 9.06 -80.99 -19.77
CA ILE A 655 7.80 -80.79 -20.50
C ILE A 655 7.77 -81.84 -21.60
N ARG A 656 6.83 -82.78 -21.51
CA ARG A 656 6.62 -83.81 -22.54
C ARG A 656 5.91 -83.19 -23.76
N PRO A 657 6.32 -83.52 -25.00
CA PRO A 657 5.78 -82.93 -26.24
C PRO A 657 4.28 -83.18 -26.50
N GLU A 658 3.67 -84.13 -25.78
CA GLU A 658 2.30 -84.61 -26.03
C GLU A 658 1.19 -83.66 -25.52
N LYS A 659 1.52 -82.55 -24.84
CA LYS A 659 0.53 -81.66 -24.20
C LYS A 659 0.30 -80.30 -24.90
N LEU A 660 1.01 -80.00 -25.99
CA LEU A 660 0.95 -78.68 -26.63
C LEU A 660 0.19 -78.66 -27.97
N ILE A 661 -0.19 -79.81 -28.53
CA ILE A 661 -1.01 -79.87 -29.76
C ILE A 661 -1.98 -81.07 -29.65
N PRO A 662 -3.31 -80.87 -29.63
CA PRO A 662 -4.25 -81.97 -29.73
C PRO A 662 -4.40 -82.33 -31.22
N LEU A 663 -3.65 -83.31 -31.68
CA LEU A 663 -3.92 -83.99 -32.95
C LEU A 663 -4.59 -85.31 -32.63
N ASP A 664 -5.86 -85.45 -33.04
CA ASP A 664 -6.58 -86.71 -32.97
C ASP A 664 -5.98 -87.70 -33.97
N SER A 665 -5.82 -88.95 -33.54
CA SER A 665 -5.10 -90.02 -34.26
C SER A 665 -5.81 -90.53 -35.52
N ASP A 666 -6.91 -89.91 -35.95
CA ASP A 666 -7.63 -90.27 -37.18
C ASP A 666 -7.27 -89.39 -38.39
N ASP A 667 -6.54 -88.28 -38.22
CA ASP A 667 -6.17 -87.36 -39.32
C ASP A 667 -4.86 -87.73 -40.06
N LEU A 668 -4.22 -88.85 -39.72
CA LEU A 668 -2.95 -89.30 -40.32
C LEU A 668 -3.10 -90.47 -41.31
N LYS A 669 -4.33 -90.78 -41.77
CA LYS A 669 -4.57 -91.90 -42.71
C LYS A 669 -4.60 -91.54 -44.21
N ASP A 670 -4.57 -90.25 -44.55
CA ASP A 670 -4.62 -89.79 -45.95
C ASP A 670 -3.38 -88.99 -46.39
N PHE A 671 -2.22 -89.23 -45.78
CA PHE A 671 -0.91 -88.72 -46.24
C PHE A 671 0.07 -89.83 -46.61
#